data_AF-A0A7X8XC62-F1
#
_entry.id   AF-A0A7X8XC62-F1
#
_cell.length_a   1.000
_cell.length_b   1.000
_cell.length_c   1.000
_cell.angle_alpha   90.00
_cell.angle_beta   90.00
_cell.angle_gamma   90.00
#
_symmetry.space_group_name_H-M   'P 1'
#
loop_
_entity.id
_entity.type
_entity.pdbx_description
1 polymer ?
#
loop_
_entity_poly.entity_id
_entity_poly.type
_entity_poly.pdbx_seq_one_letter_code
_entity_poly.pdbx_strand_id
1 'polypeptide(L)'
;MSARFDNFGSLGDLFPETEIKCRIRGCKNTIHISGEEAMHNLAKGQASRSEKMCEQCYQLFLTLQDKEVPCSKPGCTATWTWNRFQQLENAASGYGDTPPKGFCTACREEIREGSDLEQPCRMRGCKNTWVWSRRMQMQSSDGKPPRRLCEDCFQTLKKLEDRELPCRVKGCENTFVWNKYLQLEHLREGKSLDHPPRRMCASCLSKFQGLSNSTEPCKVHGCKGTWVYSAYEQLESLISCKEGETPEKPSRMCKECFDFFNAAQDQEVACKNRGCDKTWLWTRSMQLGFRQKGDVKRPPFRMCDDCTSRLKSLSDIEEPCQIRGCKGTWTYRPEDQLRDQLLGRKAPQKTCKACQEFLGSHEAMEIACGRCGKVFSWSSQEQLLCSLGVFDKPELCADCVQKEMAEIRPPEAKPIPKEDKYTIRIPQGGVWNEDPLIREWPLHMCRDAIARMEEAAIRIVCFGDEMTSCGSDLSKSWPALLEQRLQERYGQEYGKIAVLNAGIPGCTTRLGCRRFARDVLPFEPHLLIVSFAFSDTRMQHHESLKKENMAEHLERLSADFDQMCALFKQLPTYCRSLFWLPNPVFPQQDGIITPDWRENGRIDENARNFFEAHLRQIRQKCRNESFPLVDGRALFEIAGMQNAMRWMENWFQPNEIGLNNFVGWFENTIQSENLLQGAQEE
;
A
#
# COMPACT_ATOMS: atom_id res chain seq x y z
N MET A 1 -84.44 86.27 10.80
CA MET A 1 -85.32 86.56 11.95
C MET A 1 -85.43 85.29 12.78
N SER A 2 -85.14 85.44 14.07
CA SER A 2 -85.65 84.68 15.23
C SER A 2 -85.87 83.16 15.13
N ALA A 3 -85.06 82.48 15.94
CA ALA A 3 -85.37 81.34 16.80
C ALA A 3 -86.84 80.87 16.89
N ARG A 4 -86.99 79.54 16.87
CA ARG A 4 -87.80 78.83 17.87
C ARG A 4 -86.94 77.76 18.53
N PHE A 5 -86.40 78.14 19.68
CA PHE A 5 -86.16 77.22 20.79
C PHE A 5 -87.53 76.80 21.31
N ASP A 6 -87.79 75.50 21.42
CA ASP A 6 -88.73 74.93 22.39
C ASP A 6 -88.44 73.43 22.53
N ASN A 7 -87.52 73.12 23.46
CA ASN A 7 -87.58 72.03 24.44
C ASN A 7 -86.16 71.80 24.98
N PHE A 8 -85.81 72.50 26.06
CA PHE A 8 -84.78 72.01 26.96
C PHE A 8 -85.34 70.76 27.64
N GLY A 9 -85.05 69.59 27.05
CA GLY A 9 -85.03 68.33 27.79
C GLY A 9 -84.10 68.46 29.00
N SER A 10 -84.38 67.70 30.04
CA SER A 10 -83.57 67.70 31.26
C SER A 10 -82.09 67.55 30.90
N LEU A 11 -81.20 68.24 31.63
CA LEU A 11 -79.74 68.14 31.46
C LEU A 11 -79.21 66.69 31.54
N GLY A 12 -80.02 65.74 32.04
CA GLY A 12 -79.76 64.29 32.00
C GLY A 12 -79.88 63.63 30.62
N ASP A 13 -80.59 64.22 29.65
CA ASP A 13 -80.80 63.64 28.30
C ASP A 13 -79.58 63.80 27.37
N LEU A 14 -78.56 64.56 27.78
CA LEU A 14 -77.36 64.85 26.99
C LEU A 14 -76.21 63.83 27.21
N PHE A 15 -76.35 62.89 28.15
CA PHE A 15 -75.34 61.88 28.45
C PHE A 15 -75.89 60.47 28.27
N PRO A 16 -75.35 59.67 27.34
CA PRO A 16 -75.87 58.33 27.05
C PRO A 16 -75.67 57.39 28.24
N GLU A 17 -76.61 56.47 28.44
CA GLU A 17 -76.48 55.37 29.40
C GLU A 17 -75.17 54.61 29.17
N THR A 18 -74.41 54.38 30.25
CA THR A 18 -73.10 53.71 30.16
C THR A 18 -73.14 52.35 30.85
N GLU A 19 -72.71 51.31 30.14
CA GLU A 19 -72.49 49.98 30.70
C GLU A 19 -71.08 49.84 31.29
N ILE A 20 -70.98 49.50 32.57
CA ILE A 20 -69.69 49.27 33.24
C ILE A 20 -69.59 47.82 33.73
N LYS A 21 -68.41 47.21 33.61
CA LYS A 21 -68.15 45.84 34.11
C LYS A 21 -68.19 45.78 35.63
N CYS A 22 -68.82 44.73 36.16
CA CYS A 22 -68.86 44.45 37.59
C CYS A 22 -67.46 44.45 38.24
N ARG A 23 -67.37 44.95 39.49
CA ARG A 23 -66.12 45.00 40.27
C ARG A 23 -65.48 43.63 40.55
N ILE A 24 -66.29 42.58 40.65
CA ILE A 24 -65.86 41.24 41.10
C ILE A 24 -64.98 40.57 40.04
N ARG A 25 -63.77 40.17 40.43
CA ARG A 25 -62.84 39.45 39.53
C ARG A 25 -63.46 38.13 39.09
N GLY A 26 -63.48 37.88 37.78
CA GLY A 26 -64.09 36.69 37.17
C GLY A 26 -65.53 36.90 36.70
N CYS A 27 -66.26 37.90 37.22
CA CYS A 27 -67.62 38.20 36.76
C CYS A 27 -67.59 38.86 35.37
N LYS A 28 -68.47 38.40 34.47
CA LYS A 28 -68.61 38.94 33.11
C LYS A 28 -69.80 39.89 32.95
N ASN A 29 -70.58 40.12 34.01
CA ASN A 29 -71.79 40.94 33.96
C ASN A 29 -71.48 42.44 33.89
N THR A 30 -72.32 43.18 33.18
CA THR A 30 -72.33 44.64 33.11
C THR A 30 -73.44 45.24 33.98
N ILE A 31 -73.24 46.49 34.40
CA ILE A 31 -74.17 47.27 35.21
C ILE A 31 -74.53 48.51 34.38
N HIS A 32 -75.83 48.79 34.26
CA HIS A 32 -76.34 50.01 33.64
C HIS A 32 -76.33 51.15 34.67
N ILE A 33 -75.81 52.30 34.28
CA ILE A 33 -75.78 53.52 35.09
C ILE A 33 -76.50 54.62 34.31
N SER A 34 -77.38 55.38 34.98
CA SER A 34 -78.12 56.49 34.37
C SER A 34 -77.20 57.66 34.00
N GLY A 35 -77.61 58.48 33.03
CA GLY A 35 -76.82 59.62 32.54
C GLY A 35 -76.41 60.63 33.63
N GLU A 36 -77.26 60.83 34.65
CA GLU A 36 -76.97 61.70 35.80
C GLU A 36 -75.86 61.13 36.72
N GLU A 37 -75.88 59.82 37.00
CA GLU A 37 -74.83 59.16 37.80
C GLU A 37 -73.49 59.11 37.04
N ALA A 38 -73.53 58.93 35.71
CA ALA A 38 -72.34 58.97 34.87
C ALA A 38 -71.66 60.34 34.93
N MET A 39 -72.43 61.44 34.90
CA MET A 39 -71.92 62.80 35.08
C MET A 39 -71.27 63.00 36.46
N HIS A 40 -71.92 62.54 37.53
CA HIS A 40 -71.41 62.71 38.89
C HIS A 40 -70.07 61.97 39.13
N ASN A 41 -69.89 60.79 38.53
CA ASN A 41 -68.63 60.03 38.61
C ASN A 41 -67.50 60.69 37.81
N LEU A 42 -67.81 61.26 36.64
CA LEU A 42 -66.86 62.02 35.83
C LEU A 42 -66.39 63.28 36.55
N ALA A 43 -67.31 64.00 37.21
CA ALA A 43 -67.01 65.21 37.98
C ALA A 43 -66.08 64.95 39.19
N LYS A 44 -66.08 63.72 39.73
CA LYS A 44 -65.19 63.31 40.85
C LYS A 44 -63.85 62.73 40.41
N GLY A 45 -63.57 62.64 39.11
CA GLY A 45 -62.28 62.15 38.60
C GLY A 45 -61.98 60.67 38.89
N GLN A 46 -62.99 59.84 39.17
CA GLN A 46 -62.80 58.40 39.41
C GLN A 46 -62.70 57.65 38.07
N ALA A 47 -61.61 56.89 37.90
CA ALA A 47 -61.34 56.11 36.69
C ALA A 47 -62.37 54.98 36.47
N SER A 48 -62.46 54.51 35.21
CA SER A 48 -63.44 53.58 34.61
C SER A 48 -63.48 52.14 35.16
N ARG A 49 -63.45 51.96 36.48
CA ARG A 49 -63.66 50.69 37.16
C ARG A 49 -64.77 50.90 38.17
N SER A 50 -65.97 50.35 37.91
CA SER A 50 -67.10 50.58 38.81
C SER A 50 -66.78 50.04 40.21
N GLU A 51 -66.94 50.86 41.23
CA GLU A 51 -66.95 50.38 42.62
C GLU A 51 -68.19 49.51 42.90
N LYS A 52 -69.19 49.60 42.03
CA LYS A 52 -70.46 48.88 42.08
C LYS A 52 -70.31 47.41 41.63
N MET A 53 -71.06 46.56 42.31
CA MET A 53 -71.22 45.14 42.03
C MET A 53 -72.56 44.93 41.30
N CYS A 54 -72.62 44.00 40.35
CA CYS A 54 -73.88 43.71 39.65
C CYS A 54 -74.88 43.05 40.59
N GLU A 55 -76.17 43.16 40.27
CA GLU A 55 -77.26 42.67 41.13
C GLU A 55 -77.09 41.18 41.49
N GLN A 56 -76.71 40.35 40.52
CA GLN A 56 -76.46 38.92 40.76
C GLN A 56 -75.33 38.68 41.76
N CYS A 57 -74.22 39.41 41.64
CA CYS A 57 -73.11 39.29 42.59
C CYS A 57 -73.49 39.87 43.96
N TYR A 58 -74.32 40.90 44.02
CA TYR A 58 -74.81 41.48 45.27
C TYR A 58 -75.73 40.54 46.02
N GLN A 59 -76.71 39.96 45.33
CA GLN A 59 -77.59 38.94 45.90
C GLN A 59 -76.79 37.74 46.41
N LEU A 60 -75.82 37.24 45.62
CA LEU A 60 -74.95 36.15 46.06
C LEU A 60 -74.11 36.56 47.28
N PHE A 61 -73.51 37.75 47.29
CA PHE A 61 -72.72 38.26 48.43
C PHE A 61 -73.50 38.28 49.75
N LEU A 62 -74.79 38.65 49.70
CA LEU A 62 -75.66 38.67 50.87
C LEU A 62 -75.92 37.26 51.45
N THR A 63 -75.92 36.23 50.61
CA THR A 63 -76.12 34.84 51.04
C THR A 63 -74.87 34.17 51.60
N LEU A 64 -73.69 34.69 51.27
CA LEU A 64 -72.42 34.12 51.72
C LEU A 64 -72.15 34.49 53.19
N GLN A 65 -71.41 33.63 53.88
CA GLN A 65 -70.83 33.86 55.22
C GLN A 65 -69.36 33.46 55.20
N ASP A 66 -68.52 34.07 56.03
CA ASP A 66 -67.11 33.70 56.12
C ASP A 66 -66.99 32.23 56.54
N LYS A 67 -66.20 31.45 55.81
CA LYS A 67 -66.02 30.00 56.05
C LYS A 67 -64.60 29.74 56.55
N GLU A 68 -64.47 28.94 57.59
CA GLU A 68 -63.17 28.45 58.05
C GLU A 68 -62.76 27.21 57.26
N VAL A 69 -61.66 27.31 56.53
CA VAL A 69 -61.15 26.25 55.65
C VAL A 69 -59.86 25.66 56.24
N PRO A 70 -59.67 24.33 56.25
CA PRO A 70 -58.43 23.72 56.70
C PRO A 70 -57.18 24.23 55.98
N CYS A 71 -56.07 24.37 56.71
CA CYS A 71 -54.78 24.70 56.13
C CYS A 71 -54.29 23.60 55.19
N SER A 72 -53.68 23.99 54.06
CA SER A 72 -53.15 23.06 53.07
C SER A 72 -51.82 22.40 53.48
N LYS A 73 -51.20 22.81 54.59
CA LYS A 73 -49.95 22.21 55.10
C LYS A 73 -50.26 20.84 55.72
N PRO A 74 -49.65 19.74 55.25
CA PRO A 74 -49.83 18.42 55.87
C PRO A 74 -49.48 18.46 57.36
N GLY A 75 -50.39 17.97 58.21
CA GLY A 75 -50.21 17.96 59.67
C GLY A 75 -50.59 19.26 60.41
N CYS A 76 -51.01 20.31 59.70
CA CYS A 76 -51.51 21.53 60.33
C CYS A 76 -53.02 21.43 60.59
N THR A 77 -53.44 21.63 61.84
CA THR A 77 -54.85 21.62 62.24
C THR A 77 -55.51 23.00 62.19
N ALA A 78 -54.74 24.07 62.01
CA ALA A 78 -55.27 25.43 61.91
C ALA A 78 -56.10 25.64 60.64
N THR A 79 -57.08 26.54 60.72
CA THR A 79 -57.91 26.96 59.60
C THR A 79 -57.50 28.35 59.12
N TRP A 80 -58.05 28.76 57.98
CA TRP A 80 -57.97 30.13 57.48
C TRP A 80 -59.34 30.59 57.01
N THR A 81 -59.61 31.88 57.22
CA THR A 81 -60.88 32.48 56.86
C THR A 81 -60.95 32.71 55.36
N TRP A 82 -61.80 31.93 54.69
CA TRP A 82 -62.23 32.17 53.32
C TRP A 82 -63.37 33.17 53.36
N ASN A 83 -63.06 34.43 53.11
CA ASN A 83 -64.05 35.49 53.31
C ASN A 83 -65.12 35.50 52.20
N ARG A 84 -66.28 36.10 52.49
CA ARG A 84 -67.41 36.20 51.55
C ARG A 84 -67.04 36.79 50.19
N PHE A 85 -66.09 37.73 50.17
CA PHE A 85 -65.65 38.37 48.94
C PHE A 85 -64.82 37.42 48.06
N GLN A 86 -63.91 36.65 48.66
CA GLN A 86 -63.13 35.61 47.99
C GLN A 86 -64.01 34.44 47.53
N GLN A 87 -65.04 34.10 48.30
CA GLN A 87 -66.07 33.12 47.89
C GLN A 87 -66.79 33.58 46.63
N LEU A 88 -67.19 34.86 46.60
CA LEU A 88 -67.85 35.47 45.46
C LEU A 88 -66.95 35.53 44.21
N GLU A 89 -65.68 35.91 44.35
CA GLU A 89 -64.72 35.90 43.22
C GLU A 89 -64.49 34.48 42.67
N ASN A 90 -64.41 33.48 43.56
CA ASN A 90 -64.24 32.08 43.18
C ASN A 90 -65.46 31.53 42.43
N ALA A 91 -66.66 31.84 42.92
CA ALA A 91 -67.93 31.49 42.28
C ALA A 91 -68.07 32.18 40.91
N ALA A 92 -67.77 33.48 40.83
CA ALA A 92 -67.81 34.25 39.59
C ALA A 92 -66.79 33.74 38.56
N SER A 93 -65.65 33.20 39.02
CA SER A 93 -64.63 32.59 38.16
C SER A 93 -64.96 31.16 37.70
N GLY A 94 -66.12 30.61 38.10
CA GLY A 94 -66.61 29.29 37.68
C GLY A 94 -66.17 28.12 38.56
N TYR A 95 -65.53 28.37 39.70
CA TYR A 95 -65.05 27.32 40.62
C TYR A 95 -66.06 26.95 41.73
N GLY A 96 -67.23 27.60 41.75
CA GLY A 96 -68.32 27.33 42.68
C GLY A 96 -67.94 27.48 44.15
N ASP A 97 -68.53 26.64 45.01
CA ASP A 97 -68.32 26.65 46.47
C ASP A 97 -67.10 25.83 46.93
N THR A 98 -66.20 25.45 46.01
CA THR A 98 -65.01 24.68 46.37
C THR A 98 -63.93 25.62 46.92
N PRO A 99 -63.53 25.51 48.19
CA PRO A 99 -62.53 26.40 48.75
C PRO A 99 -61.16 26.16 48.11
N PRO A 100 -60.39 27.22 47.81
CA PRO A 100 -59.05 27.07 47.24
C PRO A 100 -58.07 26.50 48.27
N LYS A 101 -56.98 25.86 47.81
CA LYS A 101 -55.89 25.41 48.67
C LYS A 101 -55.10 26.59 49.24
N GLY A 102 -55.53 27.07 50.41
CA GLY A 102 -54.91 28.16 51.17
C GLY A 102 -54.16 27.69 52.42
N PHE A 103 -53.40 28.60 53.03
CA PHE A 103 -52.67 28.39 54.28
C PHE A 103 -53.21 29.31 55.38
N CYS A 104 -53.11 28.90 56.64
CA CYS A 104 -53.36 29.75 57.82
C CYS A 104 -52.36 30.90 57.90
N THR A 105 -52.66 31.90 58.73
CA THR A 105 -51.84 33.11 58.91
C THR A 105 -50.39 32.77 59.26
N ALA A 106 -50.16 31.90 60.25
CA ALA A 106 -48.83 31.44 60.64
C ALA A 106 -48.08 30.76 59.48
N CYS A 107 -48.73 29.84 58.75
CA CYS A 107 -48.10 29.19 57.60
C CYS A 107 -47.84 30.15 56.42
N ARG A 108 -48.61 31.24 56.29
CA ARG A 108 -48.33 32.29 55.28
C ARG A 108 -47.12 33.13 55.64
N GLU A 109 -46.89 33.37 56.93
CA GLU A 109 -45.69 34.04 57.43
C GLU A 109 -44.46 33.17 57.21
N GLU A 110 -44.51 31.87 57.55
CA GLU A 110 -43.45 30.91 57.23
C GLU A 110 -43.12 30.88 55.72
N ILE A 111 -44.13 30.89 54.85
CA ILE A 111 -43.93 30.98 53.39
C ILE A 111 -43.29 32.31 52.99
N ARG A 112 -43.61 33.42 53.67
CA ARG A 112 -43.07 34.74 53.34
C ARG A 112 -41.58 34.84 53.69
N GLU A 113 -41.19 34.24 54.80
CA GLU A 113 -39.80 34.18 55.31
C GLU A 113 -38.96 33.12 54.57
N GLY A 114 -39.59 32.04 54.07
CA GLY A 114 -38.92 31.01 53.30
C GLY A 114 -38.40 31.47 51.93
N SER A 115 -37.32 30.83 51.48
CA SER A 115 -36.73 31.02 50.15
C SER A 115 -36.99 29.82 49.23
N ASP A 116 -36.92 30.07 47.93
CA ASP A 116 -37.04 29.02 46.93
C ASP A 116 -35.71 28.24 46.81
N LEU A 117 -35.79 26.91 46.68
CA LEU A 117 -34.61 26.04 46.60
C LEU A 117 -34.47 25.46 45.19
N GLU A 118 -33.24 25.38 44.69
CA GLU A 118 -32.94 24.69 43.44
C GLU A 118 -32.71 23.20 43.67
N GLN A 119 -33.30 22.35 42.80
CA GLN A 119 -33.18 20.91 42.87
C GLN A 119 -32.69 20.32 41.55
N PRO A 120 -31.85 19.27 41.57
CA PRO A 120 -31.31 18.69 40.36
C PRO A 120 -32.41 18.00 39.52
N CYS A 121 -32.25 18.04 38.20
CA CYS A 121 -33.10 17.32 37.27
C CYS A 121 -32.95 15.80 37.44
N ARG A 122 -34.07 15.06 37.38
CA ARG A 122 -34.07 13.58 37.42
C ARG A 122 -33.39 12.92 36.22
N MET A 123 -33.25 13.64 35.10
CA MET A 123 -32.72 13.07 33.86
C MET A 123 -31.22 12.79 33.98
N ARG A 124 -30.81 11.56 33.65
CA ARG A 124 -29.40 11.18 33.62
C ARG A 124 -28.65 12.03 32.59
N GLY A 125 -27.50 12.57 32.97
CA GLY A 125 -26.69 13.45 32.12
C GLY A 125 -27.15 14.92 32.07
N CYS A 126 -28.29 15.28 32.67
CA CYS A 126 -28.73 16.68 32.72
C CYS A 126 -28.14 17.42 33.94
N LYS A 127 -27.53 18.58 33.70
CA LYS A 127 -26.96 19.44 34.75
C LYS A 127 -27.91 20.54 35.24
N ASN A 128 -29.06 20.70 34.60
CA ASN A 128 -30.02 21.77 34.90
C ASN A 128 -30.76 21.47 36.22
N THR A 129 -31.19 22.55 36.88
CA THR A 129 -31.99 22.50 38.09
C THR A 129 -33.45 22.90 37.81
N TRP A 130 -34.31 22.70 38.79
CA TRP A 130 -35.69 23.21 38.80
C TRP A 130 -36.01 23.81 40.16
N VAL A 131 -36.93 24.77 40.18
CA VAL A 131 -37.25 25.55 41.37
C VAL A 131 -38.28 24.80 42.22
N TRP A 132 -37.87 24.37 43.40
CA TRP A 132 -38.75 23.87 44.45
C TRP A 132 -39.23 25.06 45.30
N SER A 133 -40.34 25.66 44.86
CA SER A 133 -40.87 26.87 45.51
C SER A 133 -41.19 26.65 46.98
N ARG A 134 -41.02 27.68 47.80
CA ARG A 134 -41.40 27.73 49.23
C ARG A 134 -42.84 27.26 49.50
N ARG A 135 -43.76 27.54 48.57
CA ARG A 135 -45.14 27.01 48.63
C ARG A 135 -45.19 25.49 48.46
N MET A 136 -44.42 24.93 47.53
CA MET A 136 -44.33 23.48 47.31
C MET A 136 -43.60 22.76 48.44
N GLN A 137 -42.62 23.41 49.07
CA GLN A 137 -41.95 22.88 50.26
C GLN A 137 -42.95 22.69 51.39
N MET A 138 -43.79 23.69 51.64
CA MET A 138 -44.84 23.66 52.67
C MET A 138 -45.99 22.70 52.38
N GLN A 139 -46.16 22.28 51.12
CA GLN A 139 -47.13 21.27 50.71
C GLN A 139 -46.54 19.85 50.67
N SER A 140 -45.22 19.69 50.90
CA SER A 140 -44.57 18.38 50.91
C SER A 140 -44.80 17.70 52.26
N SER A 141 -45.39 16.51 52.25
CA SER A 141 -45.66 15.73 53.47
C SER A 141 -44.38 15.27 54.18
N ASP A 142 -43.33 14.95 53.41
CA ASP A 142 -42.11 14.34 53.93
C ASP A 142 -40.92 15.33 54.00
N GLY A 143 -41.17 16.61 53.71
CA GLY A 143 -40.11 17.63 53.62
C GLY A 143 -39.06 17.38 52.54
N LYS A 144 -39.31 16.44 51.62
CA LYS A 144 -38.40 16.08 50.53
C LYS A 144 -38.91 16.62 49.19
N PRO A 145 -38.01 17.00 48.27
CA PRO A 145 -38.37 17.43 46.93
C PRO A 145 -38.81 16.22 46.06
N PRO A 146 -39.87 16.35 45.25
CA PRO A 146 -40.27 15.30 44.31
C PRO A 146 -39.24 15.09 43.20
N ARG A 147 -39.07 13.85 42.72
CA ARG A 147 -38.21 13.56 41.57
C ARG A 147 -38.84 14.06 40.27
N ARG A 148 -38.39 15.22 39.77
CA ARG A 148 -38.94 15.87 38.56
C ARG A 148 -37.87 16.20 37.52
N LEU A 149 -38.33 16.41 36.29
CA LEU A 149 -37.51 16.96 35.22
C LEU A 149 -37.42 18.48 35.37
N CYS A 150 -36.30 19.08 34.94
CA CYS A 150 -36.24 20.52 34.75
C CYS A 150 -37.16 20.97 33.60
N GLU A 151 -37.48 22.26 33.56
CA GLU A 151 -38.39 22.83 32.57
C GLU A 151 -37.94 22.49 31.14
N ASP A 152 -36.65 22.66 30.83
CA ASP A 152 -36.09 22.35 29.52
C ASP A 152 -36.24 20.85 29.15
N CYS A 153 -35.93 19.93 30.08
CA CYS A 153 -36.13 18.50 29.86
C CYS A 153 -37.61 18.15 29.68
N PHE A 154 -38.51 18.77 30.44
CA PHE A 154 -39.94 18.52 30.37
C PHE A 154 -40.53 18.99 29.04
N GLN A 155 -40.15 20.19 28.59
CA GLN A 155 -40.57 20.73 27.29
C GLN A 155 -39.99 19.92 26.13
N THR A 156 -38.73 19.48 26.23
CA THR A 156 -38.12 18.61 25.21
C THR A 156 -38.85 17.26 25.15
N LEU A 157 -39.12 16.64 26.30
CA LEU A 157 -39.83 15.34 26.35
C LEU A 157 -41.24 15.40 25.74
N LYS A 158 -41.94 16.54 25.85
CA LYS A 158 -43.24 16.76 25.21
C LYS A 158 -43.18 16.77 23.69
N LYS A 159 -42.04 17.18 23.11
CA LYS A 159 -41.82 17.27 21.67
C LYS A 159 -41.33 15.95 21.05
N LEU A 160 -40.88 15.01 21.88
CA LEU A 160 -40.34 13.73 21.43
C LEU A 160 -41.45 12.66 21.40
N GLU A 161 -41.42 11.86 20.34
CA GLU A 161 -42.31 10.72 20.12
C GLU A 161 -41.49 9.42 20.07
N ASP A 162 -42.12 8.30 20.43
CA ASP A 162 -41.46 7.00 20.38
C ASP A 162 -41.17 6.61 18.92
N ARG A 163 -39.94 6.17 18.64
CA ARG A 163 -39.51 5.80 17.28
C ARG A 163 -39.20 4.31 17.21
N GLU A 164 -39.64 3.66 16.14
CA GLU A 164 -39.21 2.29 15.83
C GLU A 164 -37.96 2.32 14.95
N LEU A 165 -36.95 1.56 15.36
CA LEU A 165 -35.67 1.49 14.68
C LEU A 165 -35.31 0.04 14.34
N PRO A 166 -34.59 -0.20 13.25
CA PRO A 166 -34.20 -1.55 12.85
C PRO A 166 -33.26 -2.18 13.88
N CYS A 167 -33.39 -3.50 14.05
CA CYS A 167 -32.45 -4.29 14.85
C CYS A 167 -31.02 -4.17 14.29
N ARG A 168 -30.02 -4.13 15.18
CA ARG A 168 -28.60 -4.10 14.79
C ARG A 168 -28.13 -5.40 14.11
N VAL A 169 -28.78 -6.52 14.39
CA VAL A 169 -28.34 -7.83 13.92
C VAL A 169 -28.66 -7.99 12.44
N LYS A 170 -27.66 -8.37 11.63
CA LYS A 170 -27.83 -8.54 10.18
C LYS A 170 -28.82 -9.67 9.90
N GLY A 171 -29.74 -9.45 8.96
CA GLY A 171 -30.78 -10.41 8.59
C GLY A 171 -32.01 -10.43 9.51
N CYS A 172 -32.05 -9.62 10.58
CA CYS A 172 -33.23 -9.49 11.42
C CYS A 172 -34.14 -8.36 10.91
N GLU A 173 -35.39 -8.69 10.61
CA GLU A 173 -36.40 -7.71 10.16
C GLU A 173 -37.14 -7.02 11.31
N ASN A 174 -36.93 -7.46 12.56
CA ASN A 174 -37.60 -6.89 13.72
C ASN A 174 -37.06 -5.49 14.07
N THR A 175 -37.93 -4.68 14.65
CA THR A 175 -37.59 -3.34 15.17
C THR A 175 -37.44 -3.35 16.70
N PHE A 176 -36.87 -2.28 17.25
CA PHE A 176 -36.92 -1.98 18.67
C PHE A 176 -37.46 -0.57 18.89
N VAL A 177 -38.16 -0.38 20.01
CA VAL A 177 -38.74 0.91 20.38
C VAL A 177 -37.71 1.79 21.07
N TRP A 178 -37.33 2.89 20.43
CA TRP A 178 -36.55 3.96 21.03
C TRP A 178 -37.49 4.98 21.66
N ASN A 179 -37.79 4.78 22.94
CA ASN A 179 -38.74 5.64 23.64
C ASN A 179 -38.20 7.07 23.86
N LYS A 180 -39.11 8.03 24.01
CA LYS A 180 -38.80 9.46 24.21
C LYS A 180 -37.89 9.77 25.41
N TYR A 181 -37.88 8.91 26.44
CA TYR A 181 -37.00 9.08 27.59
C TYR A 181 -35.54 8.72 27.25
N LEU A 182 -35.33 7.63 26.52
CA LEU A 182 -34.00 7.21 26.02
C LEU A 182 -33.49 8.19 24.95
N GLN A 183 -34.38 8.79 24.16
CA GLN A 183 -34.03 9.87 23.23
C GLN A 183 -33.54 11.11 23.98
N LEU A 184 -34.24 11.50 25.05
CA LEU A 184 -33.83 12.63 25.88
C LEU A 184 -32.49 12.36 26.59
N GLU A 185 -32.24 11.15 27.08
CA GLU A 185 -30.93 10.75 27.62
C GLU A 185 -29.83 10.88 26.55
N HIS A 186 -30.09 10.41 25.33
CA HIS A 186 -29.15 10.52 24.19
C HIS A 186 -28.80 11.98 23.86
N LEU A 187 -29.78 12.87 23.87
CA LEU A 187 -29.57 14.32 23.70
C LEU A 187 -28.73 14.93 24.84
N ARG A 188 -28.93 14.48 26.08
CA ARG A 188 -28.15 14.97 27.24
C ARG A 188 -26.72 14.45 27.28
N GLU A 189 -26.44 13.32 26.63
CA GLU A 189 -25.08 12.86 26.35
C GLU A 189 -24.39 13.65 25.22
N GLY A 190 -25.06 14.65 24.62
CA GLY A 190 -24.52 15.49 23.54
C GLY A 190 -24.62 14.85 22.15
N LYS A 191 -25.43 13.81 21.98
CA LYS A 191 -25.59 13.08 20.71
C LYS A 191 -26.87 13.53 19.99
N SER A 192 -26.83 13.62 18.66
CA SER A 192 -27.98 14.04 17.83
C SER A 192 -29.01 12.92 17.63
N LEU A 193 -30.28 13.28 17.47
CA LEU A 193 -31.37 12.36 17.10
C LEU A 193 -31.23 11.78 15.67
N ASP A 194 -30.38 12.38 14.84
CA ASP A 194 -30.05 11.91 13.49
C ASP A 194 -29.19 10.64 13.51
N HIS A 195 -28.50 10.39 14.62
CA HIS A 195 -27.58 9.26 14.80
C HIS A 195 -28.07 8.30 15.89
N PRO A 196 -29.20 7.61 15.66
CA PRO A 196 -29.80 6.77 16.69
C PRO A 196 -28.88 5.61 17.11
N PRO A 197 -28.99 5.14 18.36
CA PRO A 197 -28.21 4.01 18.85
C PRO A 197 -28.60 2.71 18.13
N ARG A 198 -27.61 1.90 17.73
CA ARG A 198 -27.84 0.56 17.17
C ARG A 198 -28.00 -0.48 18.28
N ARG A 199 -29.23 -0.96 18.52
CA ARG A 199 -29.56 -1.95 19.57
C ARG A 199 -30.18 -3.22 18.98
N MET A 200 -30.20 -4.30 19.76
CA MET A 200 -30.92 -5.53 19.42
C MET A 200 -32.42 -5.38 19.73
N CYS A 201 -33.29 -5.99 18.94
CA CYS A 201 -34.70 -6.17 19.30
C CYS A 201 -34.84 -7.14 20.49
N ALA A 202 -36.01 -7.16 21.12
CA ALA A 202 -36.26 -7.99 22.31
C ALA A 202 -36.03 -9.50 22.03
N SER A 203 -36.46 -9.98 20.86
CA SER A 203 -36.27 -11.38 20.43
C SER A 203 -34.79 -11.73 20.26
N CYS A 204 -34.02 -10.89 19.57
CA CYS A 204 -32.57 -11.08 19.41
C CYS A 204 -31.83 -11.03 20.75
N LEU A 205 -32.21 -10.11 21.63
CA LEU A 205 -31.60 -9.99 22.96
C LEU A 205 -31.85 -11.24 23.81
N SER A 206 -33.08 -11.79 23.78
CA SER A 206 -33.42 -13.03 24.47
C SER A 206 -32.61 -14.22 23.94
N LYS A 207 -32.45 -14.34 22.62
CA LYS A 207 -31.60 -15.38 22.01
C LYS A 207 -30.13 -15.19 22.38
N PHE A 208 -29.64 -13.95 22.36
CA PHE A 208 -28.25 -13.61 22.70
C PHE A 208 -27.87 -13.98 24.14
N GLN A 209 -28.79 -13.82 25.11
CA GLN A 209 -28.56 -14.17 26.51
C GLN A 209 -28.30 -15.67 26.72
N GLY A 210 -28.77 -16.54 25.83
CA GLY A 210 -28.53 -17.97 25.86
C GLY A 210 -27.26 -18.43 25.13
N LEU A 211 -26.54 -17.53 24.47
CA LEU A 211 -25.35 -17.85 23.67
C LEU A 211 -24.07 -17.46 24.42
N SER A 212 -23.06 -18.30 24.30
CA SER A 212 -21.72 -18.06 24.85
C SER A 212 -20.67 -18.34 23.79
N ASN A 213 -19.49 -17.72 23.94
CA ASN A 213 -18.40 -17.91 22.98
C ASN A 213 -17.96 -19.38 22.98
N SER A 214 -17.91 -20.01 21.80
CA SER A 214 -17.35 -21.35 21.62
C SER A 214 -16.00 -21.29 20.92
N THR A 215 -15.15 -22.30 21.13
CA THR A 215 -13.87 -22.45 20.45
C THR A 215 -13.95 -23.56 19.43
N GLU A 216 -13.69 -23.25 18.16
CA GLU A 216 -13.80 -24.18 17.04
C GLU A 216 -12.42 -24.44 16.41
N PRO A 217 -12.21 -25.61 15.78
CA PRO A 217 -10.93 -25.94 15.16
C PRO A 217 -10.66 -25.11 13.91
N CYS A 218 -9.37 -24.89 13.62
CA CYS A 218 -8.92 -24.23 12.40
C CYS A 218 -9.26 -25.04 11.15
N LYS A 219 -9.68 -24.36 10.07
CA LYS A 219 -9.92 -24.94 8.74
C LYS A 219 -8.68 -25.57 8.10
N VAL A 220 -7.49 -25.12 8.46
CA VAL A 220 -6.24 -25.54 7.81
C VAL A 220 -5.89 -26.96 8.24
N HIS A 221 -5.81 -27.88 7.27
CA HIS A 221 -5.48 -29.28 7.53
C HIS A 221 -4.12 -29.41 8.22
N GLY A 222 -4.08 -30.10 9.36
CA GLY A 222 -2.88 -30.28 10.18
C GLY A 222 -2.60 -29.16 11.20
N CYS A 223 -3.37 -28.06 11.18
CA CYS A 223 -3.26 -27.02 12.18
C CYS A 223 -3.98 -27.41 13.48
N LYS A 224 -3.31 -27.28 14.63
CA LYS A 224 -3.90 -27.51 15.96
C LYS A 224 -4.55 -26.26 16.57
N GLY A 225 -4.49 -25.13 15.88
CA GLY A 225 -5.05 -23.87 16.36
C GLY A 225 -6.57 -23.87 16.38
N THR A 226 -7.14 -23.01 17.21
CA THR A 226 -8.59 -22.79 17.30
C THR A 226 -8.92 -21.33 17.02
N TRP A 227 -10.18 -21.06 16.70
CA TRP A 227 -10.74 -19.72 16.59
C TRP A 227 -11.99 -19.60 17.45
N VAL A 228 -12.33 -18.37 17.85
CA VAL A 228 -13.46 -18.10 18.71
C VAL A 228 -14.69 -17.80 17.85
N TYR A 229 -15.72 -18.62 17.97
CA TYR A 229 -17.03 -18.35 17.41
C TYR A 229 -17.84 -17.55 18.42
N SER A 230 -17.92 -16.25 18.19
CA SER A 230 -18.52 -15.34 19.17
C SER A 230 -20.03 -15.55 19.29
N ALA A 231 -20.58 -15.32 20.49
CA ALA A 231 -22.03 -15.39 20.73
C ALA A 231 -22.85 -14.49 19.79
N TYR A 232 -22.25 -13.38 19.33
CA TYR A 232 -22.87 -12.46 18.39
C TYR A 232 -22.94 -13.05 16.96
N GLU A 233 -21.88 -13.69 16.48
CA GLU A 233 -21.89 -14.37 15.18
C GLU A 233 -22.76 -15.63 15.19
N GLN A 234 -22.82 -16.33 16.33
CA GLN A 234 -23.77 -17.43 16.53
C GLN A 234 -25.21 -16.94 16.35
N LEU A 235 -25.54 -15.77 16.89
CA LEU A 235 -26.85 -15.15 16.74
C LEU A 235 -27.14 -14.78 15.27
N GLU A 236 -26.17 -14.22 14.54
CA GLU A 236 -26.34 -13.89 13.11
C GLU A 236 -26.60 -15.15 12.28
N SER A 237 -25.87 -16.24 12.53
CA SER A 237 -26.09 -17.53 11.85
C SER A 237 -27.44 -18.14 12.20
N LEU A 238 -27.89 -18.04 13.46
CA LEU A 238 -29.21 -18.52 13.90
C LEU A 238 -30.37 -17.76 13.25
N ILE A 239 -30.21 -16.46 12.99
CA ILE A 239 -31.23 -15.64 12.33
C ILE A 239 -31.25 -15.88 10.83
N SER A 240 -30.08 -16.15 10.24
CA SER A 240 -29.96 -16.45 8.81
C SER A 240 -30.41 -17.87 8.44
N CYS A 241 -30.56 -18.74 9.44
CA CYS A 241 -31.00 -20.12 9.27
C CYS A 241 -32.54 -20.21 9.31
N LYS A 242 -33.13 -21.12 8.52
CA LYS A 242 -34.59 -21.33 8.50
C LYS A 242 -35.06 -21.97 9.81
N GLU A 243 -36.30 -21.69 10.22
CA GLU A 243 -36.88 -22.27 11.44
C GLU A 243 -36.83 -23.81 11.41
N GLY A 244 -36.12 -24.40 12.38
CA GLY A 244 -35.98 -25.86 12.54
C GLY A 244 -34.63 -26.45 12.10
N GLU A 245 -33.79 -25.69 11.41
CA GLU A 245 -32.44 -26.12 11.04
C GLU A 245 -31.40 -25.66 12.07
N THR A 246 -30.36 -26.46 12.27
CA THR A 246 -29.21 -26.05 13.09
C THR A 246 -28.22 -25.30 12.21
N PRO A 247 -27.79 -24.08 12.59
CA PRO A 247 -26.89 -23.31 11.75
C PRO A 247 -25.53 -24.00 11.62
N GLU A 248 -25.09 -24.22 10.38
CA GLU A 248 -23.77 -24.77 10.11
C GLU A 248 -22.69 -23.78 10.58
N LYS A 249 -21.70 -24.28 11.31
CA LYS A 249 -20.61 -23.45 11.83
C LYS A 249 -19.69 -23.04 10.69
N PRO A 250 -19.32 -21.76 10.57
CA PRO A 250 -18.47 -21.31 9.46
C PRO A 250 -17.06 -21.88 9.58
N SER A 251 -16.51 -22.38 8.47
CA SER A 251 -15.14 -22.90 8.44
C SER A 251 -14.12 -21.77 8.29
N ARG A 252 -13.37 -21.45 9.36
CA ARG A 252 -12.41 -20.33 9.43
C ARG A 252 -11.01 -20.74 9.87
N MET A 253 -10.03 -19.91 9.54
CA MET A 253 -8.65 -20.08 10.01
C MET A 253 -8.50 -19.57 11.45
N CYS A 254 -7.59 -20.16 12.22
CA CYS A 254 -7.15 -19.58 13.49
C CYS A 254 -6.41 -18.26 13.26
N LYS A 255 -6.28 -17.46 14.32
CA LYS A 255 -5.62 -16.15 14.26
C LYS A 255 -4.23 -16.24 13.62
N GLU A 256 -3.39 -17.18 14.06
CA GLU A 256 -2.03 -17.33 13.53
C GLU A 256 -1.97 -17.70 12.03
N CYS A 257 -2.87 -18.56 11.58
CA CYS A 257 -2.95 -18.94 10.17
C CYS A 257 -3.46 -17.78 9.32
N PHE A 258 -4.42 -17.01 9.83
CA PHE A 258 -4.96 -15.83 9.16
C PHE A 258 -3.92 -14.71 9.07
N ASP A 259 -3.23 -14.42 10.18
CA ASP A 259 -2.16 -13.41 10.24
C ASP A 259 -1.04 -13.76 9.26
N PHE A 260 -0.63 -15.02 9.20
CA PHE A 260 0.35 -15.48 8.21
C PHE A 260 -0.15 -15.35 6.78
N PHE A 261 -1.39 -15.76 6.51
CA PHE A 261 -1.95 -15.69 5.17
C PHE A 261 -2.05 -14.25 4.64
N ASN A 262 -2.28 -13.28 5.53
CA ASN A 262 -2.29 -11.86 5.18
C ASN A 262 -0.88 -11.26 5.05
N ALA A 263 0.07 -11.73 5.85
CA ALA A 263 1.46 -11.27 5.77
C ALA A 263 2.24 -11.89 4.61
N ALA A 264 1.94 -13.14 4.25
CA ALA A 264 2.60 -13.86 3.18
C ALA A 264 2.19 -13.33 1.80
N GLN A 265 3.18 -13.18 0.92
CA GLN A 265 3.00 -12.78 -0.46
C GLN A 265 3.28 -13.97 -1.38
N ASP A 266 2.60 -14.01 -2.52
CA ASP A 266 2.88 -15.01 -3.54
C ASP A 266 4.29 -14.76 -4.10
N GLN A 267 5.08 -15.83 -4.18
CA GLN A 267 6.48 -15.74 -4.61
C GLN A 267 6.67 -16.46 -5.94
N GLU A 268 7.34 -15.82 -6.89
CA GLU A 268 7.82 -16.50 -8.09
C GLU A 268 9.11 -17.27 -7.79
N VAL A 269 9.10 -18.56 -8.07
CA VAL A 269 10.22 -19.46 -7.81
C VAL A 269 10.71 -20.05 -9.12
N ALA A 270 12.03 -20.07 -9.32
CA ALA A 270 12.64 -20.67 -10.51
C ALA A 270 12.25 -22.14 -10.70
N CYS A 271 12.09 -22.55 -11.95
CA CYS A 271 11.87 -23.94 -12.31
C CYS A 271 13.04 -24.83 -11.83
N LYS A 272 12.74 -26.04 -11.38
CA LYS A 272 13.73 -27.05 -10.98
C LYS A 272 14.73 -27.41 -12.11
N ASN A 273 14.30 -27.33 -13.36
CA ASN A 273 15.12 -27.78 -14.49
C ASN A 273 16.20 -26.75 -14.84
N ARG A 274 17.46 -27.17 -14.83
CA ARG A 274 18.59 -26.34 -15.28
C ARG A 274 18.43 -26.03 -16.78
N GLY A 275 18.54 -24.76 -17.15
CA GLY A 275 18.28 -24.28 -18.52
C GLY A 275 16.86 -23.80 -18.77
N CYS A 276 15.94 -23.93 -17.81
CA CYS A 276 14.65 -23.25 -17.86
C CYS A 276 14.73 -21.91 -17.11
N ASP A 277 14.37 -20.83 -17.80
CA ASP A 277 14.28 -19.46 -17.30
C ASP A 277 12.92 -19.14 -16.66
N LYS A 278 11.92 -20.00 -16.85
CA LYS A 278 10.56 -19.80 -16.35
C LYS A 278 10.44 -20.04 -14.86
N THR A 279 9.49 -19.32 -14.25
CA THR A 279 9.13 -19.43 -12.84
C THR A 279 7.80 -20.18 -12.66
N TRP A 280 7.50 -20.55 -11.42
CA TRP A 280 6.19 -21.04 -11.00
C TRP A 280 5.77 -20.30 -9.73
N LEU A 281 4.46 -20.17 -9.53
CA LEU A 281 3.90 -19.37 -8.45
C LEU A 281 3.78 -20.19 -7.15
N TRP A 282 4.58 -19.84 -6.15
CA TRP A 282 4.48 -20.37 -4.81
C TRP A 282 3.48 -19.55 -3.99
N THR A 283 2.20 -19.93 -4.10
CA THR A 283 1.10 -19.19 -3.46
C THR A 283 1.18 -19.20 -1.94
N ARG A 284 0.69 -18.14 -1.29
CA ARG A 284 0.55 -18.04 0.17
C ARG A 284 -0.22 -19.21 0.81
N SER A 285 -1.20 -19.78 0.09
CA SER A 285 -1.92 -20.99 0.51
C SER A 285 -0.99 -22.21 0.60
N MET A 286 -0.12 -22.40 -0.40
CA MET A 286 0.89 -23.45 -0.38
C MET A 286 1.90 -23.23 0.74
N GLN A 287 2.39 -21.99 0.90
CA GLN A 287 3.32 -21.63 1.97
C GLN A 287 2.74 -21.96 3.36
N LEU A 288 1.46 -21.65 3.59
CA LEU A 288 0.77 -21.99 4.85
C LEU A 288 0.70 -23.50 5.07
N GLY A 289 0.42 -24.28 4.03
CA GLY A 289 0.43 -25.75 4.09
C GLY A 289 1.81 -26.35 4.40
N PHE A 290 2.87 -25.77 3.83
CA PHE A 290 4.26 -26.16 4.11
C PHE A 290 4.70 -25.78 5.53
N ARG A 291 4.25 -24.61 6.04
CA ARG A 291 4.46 -24.21 7.42
C ARG A 291 3.90 -25.20 8.43
N GLN A 292 2.69 -25.73 8.20
CA GLN A 292 2.12 -26.74 9.09
C GLN A 292 2.91 -28.05 9.11
N LYS A 293 3.69 -28.32 8.06
CA LYS A 293 4.59 -29.48 7.98
C LYS A 293 5.99 -29.20 8.56
N GLY A 294 6.28 -27.98 9.00
CA GLY A 294 7.55 -27.59 9.62
C GLY A 294 8.59 -26.98 8.66
N ASP A 295 8.32 -26.92 7.36
CA ASP A 295 9.25 -26.41 6.34
C ASP A 295 8.82 -25.02 5.85
N VAL A 296 9.31 -23.97 6.48
CA VAL A 296 8.93 -22.58 6.15
C VAL A 296 9.96 -21.89 5.25
N LYS A 297 11.22 -22.35 5.26
CA LYS A 297 12.34 -21.53 4.78
C LYS A 297 12.71 -21.71 3.32
N ARG A 298 12.20 -22.75 2.63
CA ARG A 298 12.59 -23.03 1.24
C ARG A 298 11.40 -23.47 0.41
N PRO A 299 11.21 -22.86 -0.78
CA PRO A 299 10.23 -23.37 -1.73
C PRO A 299 10.61 -24.78 -2.17
N PRO A 300 9.63 -25.65 -2.45
CA PRO A 300 9.91 -27.00 -2.94
C PRO A 300 10.55 -26.96 -4.34
N PHE A 301 11.40 -27.94 -4.64
CA PHE A 301 11.95 -28.13 -5.97
C PHE A 301 10.88 -28.65 -6.94
N ARG A 302 10.15 -27.73 -7.58
CA ARG A 302 9.10 -28.02 -8.57
C ARG A 302 9.45 -27.52 -9.97
N MET A 303 8.87 -28.19 -10.97
CA MET A 303 8.92 -27.75 -12.36
C MET A 303 7.85 -26.67 -12.60
N CYS A 304 8.09 -25.75 -13.53
CA CYS A 304 7.05 -24.85 -14.01
C CYS A 304 5.98 -25.61 -14.82
N ASP A 305 4.84 -24.95 -15.05
CA ASP A 305 3.70 -25.55 -15.74
C ASP A 305 4.05 -25.94 -17.18
N ASP A 306 4.92 -25.17 -17.84
CA ASP A 306 5.38 -25.45 -19.20
C ASP A 306 6.28 -26.68 -19.26
N CYS A 307 7.25 -26.81 -18.34
CA CYS A 307 8.07 -28.01 -18.24
C CYS A 307 7.22 -29.23 -17.89
N THR A 308 6.23 -29.08 -17.01
CA THR A 308 5.32 -30.15 -16.63
C THR A 308 4.47 -30.61 -17.82
N SER A 309 3.96 -29.66 -18.60
CA SER A 309 3.16 -29.93 -19.79
C SER A 309 4.01 -30.58 -20.89
N ARG A 310 5.23 -30.08 -21.09
CA ARG A 310 6.16 -30.64 -22.06
C ARG A 310 6.62 -32.04 -21.69
N LEU A 311 6.91 -32.31 -20.43
CA LEU A 311 7.24 -33.66 -19.96
C LEU A 311 6.10 -34.65 -20.26
N LYS A 312 4.85 -34.26 -20.05
CA LYS A 312 3.67 -35.08 -20.38
C LYS A 312 3.51 -35.34 -21.87
N SER A 313 4.04 -34.46 -22.72
CA SER A 313 3.97 -34.60 -24.19
C SER A 313 5.09 -35.46 -24.79
N LEU A 314 6.16 -35.70 -24.04
CA LEU A 314 7.30 -36.49 -24.49
C LEU A 314 7.05 -37.98 -24.17
N SER A 315 7.48 -38.85 -25.07
CA SER A 315 7.47 -40.30 -24.92
C SER A 315 8.88 -40.85 -25.10
N ASP A 316 9.11 -42.11 -24.71
CA ASP A 316 10.39 -42.79 -24.97
C ASP A 316 10.70 -42.82 -26.49
N ILE A 317 11.93 -42.52 -26.86
CA ILE A 317 12.45 -42.58 -28.23
C ILE A 317 13.61 -43.59 -28.28
N GLU A 318 13.64 -44.45 -29.29
CA GLU A 318 14.75 -45.37 -29.52
C GLU A 318 15.77 -44.73 -30.46
N GLU A 319 16.98 -44.48 -29.95
CA GLU A 319 18.09 -43.86 -30.70
C GLU A 319 19.17 -44.91 -31.03
N PRO A 320 19.89 -44.79 -32.17
CA PRO A 320 20.90 -45.76 -32.55
C PRO A 320 22.14 -45.73 -31.63
N CYS A 321 22.77 -46.89 -31.48
CA CYS A 321 24.03 -47.04 -30.76
C CYS A 321 25.16 -46.23 -31.44
N GLN A 322 26.01 -45.58 -30.63
CA GLN A 322 27.19 -44.86 -31.12
C GLN A 322 28.26 -45.79 -31.75
N ILE A 323 28.31 -47.06 -31.37
CA ILE A 323 29.34 -47.98 -31.84
C ILE A 323 29.14 -48.30 -33.33
N ARG A 324 30.17 -48.07 -34.14
CA ARG A 324 30.15 -48.37 -35.57
C ARG A 324 29.88 -49.86 -35.79
N GLY A 325 28.96 -50.18 -36.70
CA GLY A 325 28.54 -51.56 -37.01
C GLY A 325 27.50 -52.16 -36.06
N CYS A 326 27.21 -51.51 -34.93
CA CYS A 326 26.14 -51.95 -34.05
C CYS A 326 24.77 -51.53 -34.60
N LYS A 327 23.80 -52.48 -34.66
CA LYS A 327 22.39 -52.21 -35.02
C LYS A 327 21.48 -52.00 -33.81
N GLY A 328 22.03 -52.05 -32.60
CA GLY A 328 21.26 -51.88 -31.37
C GLY A 328 20.84 -50.43 -31.14
N THR A 329 19.80 -50.25 -30.34
CA THR A 329 19.29 -48.94 -29.91
C THR A 329 19.41 -48.74 -28.41
N TRP A 330 19.25 -47.51 -27.96
CA TRP A 330 19.11 -47.15 -26.56
C TRP A 330 17.90 -46.23 -26.37
N THR A 331 17.24 -46.37 -25.22
CA THR A 331 16.03 -45.60 -24.90
C THR A 331 16.37 -44.21 -24.37
N TYR A 332 15.98 -43.19 -25.13
CA TYR A 332 16.04 -41.78 -24.74
C TYR A 332 14.76 -41.40 -24.00
N ARG A 333 14.86 -41.24 -22.67
CA ARG A 333 13.70 -41.02 -21.80
C ARG A 333 13.21 -39.56 -21.82
N PRO A 334 11.89 -39.31 -21.64
CA PRO A 334 11.29 -37.97 -21.57
C PRO A 334 12.01 -36.97 -20.65
N GLU A 335 12.53 -37.40 -19.49
CA GLU A 335 13.20 -36.50 -18.55
C GLU A 335 14.57 -36.03 -19.06
N ASP A 336 15.30 -36.91 -19.75
CA ASP A 336 16.58 -36.57 -20.38
C ASP A 336 16.33 -35.74 -21.65
N GLN A 337 15.31 -36.09 -22.44
CA GLN A 337 14.85 -35.31 -23.58
C GLN A 337 14.53 -33.86 -23.21
N LEU A 338 13.74 -33.66 -22.15
CA LEU A 338 13.39 -32.33 -21.69
C LEU A 338 14.63 -31.57 -21.21
N ARG A 339 15.54 -32.23 -20.50
CA ARG A 339 16.77 -31.61 -20.00
C ARG A 339 17.66 -31.15 -21.14
N ASP A 340 17.89 -31.99 -22.14
CA ASP A 340 18.75 -31.67 -23.28
C ASP A 340 18.12 -30.59 -24.16
N GLN A 341 16.79 -30.62 -24.37
CA GLN A 341 16.06 -29.55 -25.07
C GLN A 341 16.20 -28.19 -24.38
N LEU A 342 16.05 -28.14 -23.05
CA LEU A 342 16.21 -26.91 -22.27
C LEU A 342 17.65 -26.37 -22.31
N LEU A 343 18.64 -27.24 -22.45
CA LEU A 343 20.05 -26.87 -22.54
C LEU A 343 20.53 -26.63 -23.98
N GLY A 344 19.63 -26.71 -24.98
CA GLY A 344 19.98 -26.59 -26.40
C GLY A 344 20.92 -27.70 -26.91
N ARG A 345 20.90 -28.87 -26.25
CA ARG A 345 21.76 -30.02 -26.57
C ARG A 345 21.03 -30.97 -27.52
N LYS A 346 21.80 -31.59 -28.42
CA LYS A 346 21.33 -32.74 -29.21
C LYS A 346 21.34 -33.99 -28.34
N ALA A 347 20.59 -35.02 -28.77
CA ALA A 347 20.60 -36.32 -28.12
C ALA A 347 22.04 -36.82 -27.94
N PRO A 348 22.43 -37.26 -26.73
CA PRO A 348 23.79 -37.72 -26.47
C PRO A 348 24.08 -38.97 -27.28
N GLN A 349 25.29 -39.09 -27.82
CA GLN A 349 25.72 -40.36 -28.39
C GLN A 349 26.01 -41.34 -27.24
N LYS A 350 25.18 -42.38 -27.13
CA LYS A 350 25.31 -43.43 -26.11
C LYS A 350 25.45 -44.80 -26.77
N THR A 351 26.04 -45.72 -26.04
CA THR A 351 26.10 -47.14 -26.41
C THR A 351 24.82 -47.85 -25.99
N CYS A 352 24.34 -48.79 -26.81
CA CYS A 352 23.25 -49.67 -26.41
C CYS A 352 23.65 -50.55 -25.22
N LYS A 353 22.65 -51.10 -24.52
CA LYS A 353 22.84 -51.94 -23.34
C LYS A 353 23.79 -53.12 -23.62
N ALA A 354 23.64 -53.78 -24.76
CA ALA A 354 24.47 -54.92 -25.14
C ALA A 354 25.95 -54.54 -25.35
N CYS A 355 26.23 -53.41 -26.01
CA CYS A 355 27.61 -52.92 -26.15
C CYS A 355 28.21 -52.50 -24.81
N GLN A 356 27.41 -51.89 -23.93
CA GLN A 356 27.86 -51.48 -22.60
C GLN A 356 28.19 -52.69 -21.72
N GLU A 357 27.36 -53.74 -21.77
CA GLU A 357 27.62 -55.01 -21.09
C GLU A 357 28.89 -55.68 -21.61
N PHE A 358 29.09 -55.70 -22.94
CA PHE A 358 30.31 -56.25 -23.55
C PHE A 358 31.57 -55.51 -23.05
N LEU A 359 31.56 -54.18 -23.07
CA LEU A 359 32.71 -53.38 -22.61
C LEU A 359 32.98 -53.52 -21.11
N GLY A 360 31.94 -53.81 -20.31
CA GLY A 360 32.06 -54.05 -18.87
C GLY A 360 32.53 -55.47 -18.52
N SER A 361 32.28 -56.45 -19.38
CA SER A 361 32.63 -57.86 -19.14
C SER A 361 33.94 -58.31 -19.80
N HIS A 362 34.48 -57.55 -20.75
CA HIS A 362 35.72 -57.88 -21.45
C HIS A 362 36.85 -56.95 -21.01
N GLU A 363 37.94 -57.52 -20.50
CA GLU A 363 39.16 -56.79 -20.17
C GLU A 363 40.12 -56.73 -21.38
N ALA A 364 41.09 -55.81 -21.32
CA ALA A 364 42.13 -55.74 -22.35
C ALA A 364 42.97 -57.02 -22.36
N MET A 365 43.19 -57.58 -23.55
CA MET A 365 43.98 -58.80 -23.74
C MET A 365 45.35 -58.46 -24.31
N GLU A 366 46.38 -59.22 -23.94
CA GLU A 366 47.70 -59.11 -24.56
C GLU A 366 47.82 -60.04 -25.77
N ILE A 367 48.26 -59.50 -26.91
CA ILE A 367 48.49 -60.25 -28.15
C ILE A 367 49.89 -59.97 -28.70
N ALA A 368 50.48 -60.94 -29.40
CA ALA A 368 51.82 -60.82 -29.98
C ALA A 368 51.76 -60.38 -31.45
N CYS A 369 52.65 -59.46 -31.83
CA CYS A 369 52.80 -58.99 -33.20
C CYS A 369 53.37 -60.11 -34.10
N GLY A 370 52.70 -60.43 -35.20
CA GLY A 370 53.09 -61.47 -36.15
C GLY A 370 54.43 -61.20 -36.87
N ARG A 371 54.90 -59.94 -36.90
CA ARG A 371 56.14 -59.55 -37.60
C ARG A 371 57.37 -59.41 -36.69
N CYS A 372 57.20 -58.89 -35.48
CA CYS A 372 58.32 -58.63 -34.56
C CYS A 372 58.22 -59.34 -33.20
N GLY A 373 57.13 -60.09 -32.95
CA GLY A 373 56.90 -60.82 -31.70
C GLY A 373 56.60 -59.95 -30.48
N LYS A 374 56.63 -58.62 -30.60
CA LYS A 374 56.33 -57.69 -29.50
C LYS A 374 54.88 -57.86 -29.04
N VAL A 375 54.69 -58.02 -27.74
CA VAL A 375 53.37 -58.10 -27.09
C VAL A 375 52.79 -56.68 -26.96
N PHE A 376 51.51 -56.52 -27.33
CA PHE A 376 50.78 -55.27 -27.21
C PHE A 376 49.33 -55.52 -26.77
N SER A 377 48.70 -54.49 -26.18
CA SER A 377 47.35 -54.59 -25.62
C SER A 377 46.28 -54.42 -26.69
N TRP A 378 45.37 -55.39 -26.76
CA TRP A 378 44.13 -55.35 -27.53
C TRP A 378 42.99 -54.92 -26.61
N SER A 379 42.55 -53.68 -26.79
CA SER A 379 41.55 -53.05 -25.92
C SER A 379 40.17 -53.70 -26.05
N SER A 380 39.34 -53.64 -25.00
CA SER A 380 37.96 -54.13 -25.03
C SER A 380 37.10 -53.44 -26.09
N GLN A 381 37.43 -52.19 -26.44
CA GLN A 381 36.79 -51.44 -27.53
C GLN A 381 37.12 -52.03 -28.92
N GLU A 382 38.37 -52.41 -29.17
CA GLU A 382 38.77 -53.05 -30.42
C GLU A 382 38.24 -54.48 -30.52
N GLN A 383 38.16 -55.19 -29.39
CA GLN A 383 37.50 -56.50 -29.29
C GLN A 383 36.00 -56.40 -29.65
N LEU A 384 35.31 -55.35 -29.20
CA LEU A 384 33.91 -55.10 -29.57
C LEU A 384 33.76 -54.78 -31.06
N LEU A 385 34.63 -53.96 -31.64
CA LEU A 385 34.58 -53.67 -33.08
C LEU A 385 34.88 -54.92 -33.93
N CYS A 386 35.70 -55.83 -33.42
CA CYS A 386 35.96 -57.13 -34.04
C CYS A 386 34.75 -58.06 -33.97
N SER A 387 34.06 -58.14 -32.82
CA SER A 387 32.83 -58.95 -32.71
C SER A 387 31.68 -58.39 -33.56
N LEU A 388 31.68 -57.09 -33.83
CA LEU A 388 30.73 -56.42 -34.73
C LEU A 388 31.14 -56.47 -36.21
N GLY A 389 32.29 -57.06 -36.54
CA GLY A 389 32.76 -57.23 -37.93
C GLY A 389 33.18 -55.94 -38.64
N VAL A 390 33.52 -54.87 -37.88
CA VAL A 390 33.98 -53.58 -38.43
C VAL A 390 35.50 -53.48 -38.44
N PHE A 391 36.18 -54.26 -37.61
CA PHE A 391 37.61 -54.19 -37.41
C PHE A 391 38.18 -55.60 -37.31
N ASP A 392 39.19 -55.93 -38.11
CA ASP A 392 39.86 -57.22 -38.00
C ASP A 392 40.78 -57.24 -36.78
N LYS A 393 40.96 -58.42 -36.18
CA LYS A 393 41.87 -58.59 -35.05
C LYS A 393 43.27 -58.11 -35.45
N PRO A 394 43.89 -57.20 -34.68
CA PRO A 394 45.17 -56.61 -35.09
C PRO A 394 46.29 -57.65 -34.99
N GLU A 395 47.00 -57.87 -36.09
CA GLU A 395 48.13 -58.83 -36.16
C GLU A 395 49.50 -58.14 -36.00
N LEU A 396 49.56 -56.82 -36.18
CA LEU A 396 50.79 -56.03 -36.13
C LEU A 396 50.73 -54.98 -35.03
N CYS A 397 51.87 -54.73 -34.37
CA CYS A 397 51.98 -53.62 -33.41
C CYS A 397 52.03 -52.27 -34.12
N ALA A 398 51.74 -51.19 -33.37
CA ALA A 398 51.71 -49.83 -33.89
C ALA A 398 52.99 -49.42 -34.65
N ASP A 399 54.16 -49.84 -34.16
CA ASP A 399 55.47 -49.57 -34.78
C ASP A 399 55.62 -50.22 -36.18
N CYS A 400 55.05 -51.42 -36.36
CA CYS A 400 55.07 -52.13 -37.64
C CYS A 400 54.04 -51.54 -38.63
N VAL A 401 52.85 -51.16 -38.14
CA VAL A 401 51.82 -50.50 -38.94
C VAL A 401 52.30 -49.12 -39.43
N GLN A 402 52.98 -48.36 -38.58
CA GLN A 402 53.49 -47.04 -38.94
C GLN A 402 54.60 -47.11 -40.02
N LYS A 403 55.39 -48.18 -40.03
CA LYS A 403 56.37 -48.45 -41.10
C LYS A 403 55.70 -48.77 -42.43
N GLU A 404 54.60 -49.53 -42.43
CA GLU A 404 53.81 -49.81 -43.64
C GLU A 404 53.08 -48.56 -44.16
N MET A 405 52.50 -47.75 -43.28
CA MET A 405 51.84 -46.51 -43.68
C MET A 405 52.82 -45.46 -44.22
N ALA A 406 54.08 -45.46 -43.76
CA ALA A 406 55.11 -44.56 -44.26
C ALA A 406 55.52 -44.84 -45.73
N GLU A 407 55.23 -46.03 -46.26
CA GLU A 407 55.48 -46.40 -47.66
C GLU A 407 54.37 -45.91 -48.62
N ILE A 408 53.24 -45.43 -48.11
CA ILE A 408 52.10 -44.91 -48.90
C ILE A 408 51.91 -43.41 -48.59
N ARG A 409 52.56 -42.52 -49.37
CA ARG A 409 52.39 -41.06 -49.25
C ARG A 409 51.40 -40.48 -50.28
N PRO A 410 50.34 -39.78 -49.86
CA PRO A 410 49.73 -38.70 -50.65
C PRO A 410 50.47 -37.36 -50.39
N PRO A 411 50.45 -36.42 -51.34
CA PRO A 411 51.23 -35.18 -51.26
C PRO A 411 50.58 -34.16 -50.30
N GLU A 412 51.43 -33.52 -49.49
CA GLU A 412 51.06 -32.46 -48.54
C GLU A 412 50.54 -31.21 -49.26
N ALA A 413 49.44 -30.66 -48.75
CA ALA A 413 48.87 -29.40 -49.20
C ALA A 413 49.73 -28.21 -48.71
N LYS A 414 49.95 -27.24 -49.60
CA LYS A 414 50.70 -26.01 -49.32
C LYS A 414 50.00 -25.14 -48.27
N PRO A 415 50.74 -24.48 -47.37
CA PRO A 415 50.18 -23.58 -46.37
C PRO A 415 49.70 -22.26 -47.01
N ILE A 416 48.53 -21.81 -46.60
CA ILE A 416 47.93 -20.51 -46.95
C ILE A 416 48.57 -19.42 -46.06
N PRO A 417 48.91 -18.23 -46.58
CA PRO A 417 49.49 -17.14 -45.77
C PRO A 417 48.48 -16.64 -44.73
N LYS A 418 48.91 -16.47 -43.47
CA LYS A 418 48.13 -15.80 -42.43
C LYS A 418 48.26 -14.29 -42.60
N GLU A 419 47.16 -13.62 -42.89
CA GLU A 419 47.01 -12.20 -42.57
C GLU A 419 46.87 -12.08 -41.04
N ASP A 420 47.68 -11.22 -40.41
CA ASP A 420 47.67 -10.98 -38.97
C ASP A 420 46.40 -10.20 -38.57
N LYS A 421 45.26 -10.89 -38.45
CA LYS A 421 44.00 -10.31 -37.95
C LYS A 421 44.09 -10.10 -36.44
N TYR A 422 43.88 -8.86 -35.97
CA TYR A 422 43.72 -8.55 -34.55
C TYR A 422 42.64 -9.46 -33.95
N THR A 423 42.98 -10.19 -32.89
CA THR A 423 42.11 -11.22 -32.29
C THR A 423 41.97 -10.94 -30.82
N ILE A 424 40.72 -10.79 -30.36
CA ILE A 424 40.41 -10.48 -28.96
C ILE A 424 40.40 -11.78 -28.15
N ARG A 425 41.24 -11.83 -27.11
CA ARG A 425 41.36 -13.00 -26.23
C ARG A 425 40.82 -12.70 -24.84
N ILE A 426 39.54 -13.00 -24.65
CA ILE A 426 38.88 -12.84 -23.35
C ILE A 426 39.37 -13.92 -22.37
N PRO A 427 39.88 -13.56 -21.18
CA PRO A 427 40.27 -14.53 -20.17
C PRO A 427 39.09 -15.40 -19.71
N GLN A 428 39.30 -16.72 -19.61
CA GLN A 428 38.25 -17.67 -19.21
C GLN A 428 37.93 -17.63 -17.70
N GLY A 429 38.80 -17.03 -16.88
CA GLY A 429 38.58 -16.92 -15.45
C GLY A 429 39.40 -15.82 -14.81
N GLY A 430 38.93 -15.36 -13.65
CA GLY A 430 39.57 -14.30 -12.87
C GLY A 430 38.74 -13.95 -11.64
N VAL A 431 39.15 -12.91 -10.93
CA VAL A 431 38.54 -12.49 -9.65
C VAL A 431 37.06 -12.09 -9.77
N TRP A 432 36.57 -11.80 -10.98
CA TRP A 432 35.15 -11.54 -11.23
C TRP A 432 34.25 -12.78 -11.04
N ASN A 433 34.80 -14.00 -11.11
CA ASN A 433 34.01 -15.23 -10.94
C ASN A 433 33.45 -15.42 -9.52
N GLU A 434 34.02 -14.73 -8.53
CA GLU A 434 33.62 -14.81 -7.13
C GLU A 434 32.32 -14.03 -6.84
N ASP A 435 31.99 -13.05 -7.67
CA ASP A 435 30.83 -12.17 -7.45
C ASP A 435 29.72 -12.50 -8.46
N PRO A 436 28.51 -12.85 -7.99
CA PRO A 436 27.43 -13.28 -8.87
C PRO A 436 26.97 -12.22 -9.88
N LEU A 437 27.21 -10.92 -9.61
CA LEU A 437 26.79 -9.83 -10.48
C LEU A 437 27.71 -9.67 -11.70
N ILE A 438 29.02 -9.87 -11.52
CA ILE A 438 30.03 -9.64 -12.56
C ILE A 438 30.63 -10.93 -13.12
N ARG A 439 30.22 -12.09 -12.62
CA ARG A 439 30.68 -13.40 -13.11
C ARG A 439 30.39 -13.63 -14.59
N GLU A 440 29.19 -13.28 -15.03
CA GLU A 440 28.79 -13.39 -16.44
C GLU A 440 29.30 -12.19 -17.26
N TRP A 441 29.26 -12.30 -18.58
CA TRP A 441 29.58 -11.19 -19.49
C TRP A 441 28.55 -10.06 -19.37
N PRO A 442 28.95 -8.80 -19.62
CA PRO A 442 27.99 -7.71 -19.78
C PRO A 442 26.91 -8.08 -20.79
N LEU A 443 25.66 -7.66 -20.55
CA LEU A 443 24.48 -8.03 -21.36
C LEU A 443 24.70 -7.83 -22.87
N HIS A 444 25.41 -6.76 -23.21
CA HIS A 444 25.65 -6.29 -24.57
C HIS A 444 26.99 -6.76 -25.17
N MET A 445 27.79 -7.50 -24.40
CA MET A 445 29.05 -8.10 -24.86
C MET A 445 28.76 -9.51 -25.40
N CYS A 446 28.36 -9.59 -26.67
CA CYS A 446 28.12 -10.85 -27.37
C CYS A 446 29.22 -11.15 -28.40
N ARG A 447 29.19 -12.35 -28.99
CA ARG A 447 30.16 -12.76 -30.02
C ARG A 447 30.18 -11.82 -31.23
N ASP A 448 29.02 -11.31 -31.64
CA ASP A 448 28.93 -10.38 -32.76
C ASP A 448 29.55 -9.02 -32.41
N ALA A 449 29.42 -8.56 -31.15
CA ALA A 449 30.08 -7.34 -30.70
C ALA A 449 31.61 -7.50 -30.69
N ILE A 450 32.10 -8.66 -30.22
CA ILE A 450 33.53 -8.97 -30.25
C ILE A 450 34.05 -9.01 -31.69
N ALA A 451 33.34 -9.68 -32.61
CA ALA A 451 33.72 -9.73 -34.02
C ALA A 451 33.76 -8.34 -34.67
N ARG A 452 32.82 -7.43 -34.33
CA ARG A 452 32.87 -6.05 -34.80
C ARG A 452 34.08 -5.29 -34.25
N MET A 453 34.44 -5.53 -32.99
CA MET A 453 35.63 -4.92 -32.36
C MET A 453 36.93 -5.45 -32.98
N GLU A 454 37.00 -6.73 -33.38
CA GLU A 454 38.16 -7.32 -34.08
C GLU A 454 38.38 -6.74 -35.48
N GLU A 455 37.30 -6.27 -36.14
CA GLU A 455 37.33 -5.69 -37.48
C GLU A 455 37.40 -4.15 -37.48
N ALA A 456 37.27 -3.53 -36.31
CA ALA A 456 37.23 -2.09 -36.18
C ALA A 456 38.63 -1.50 -36.16
N ALA A 457 38.83 -0.46 -36.95
CA ALA A 457 39.98 0.40 -36.88
C ALA A 457 39.93 1.23 -35.57
N ILE A 458 38.75 1.74 -35.19
CA ILE A 458 38.56 2.45 -33.92
C ILE A 458 37.72 1.62 -32.97
N ARG A 459 38.31 1.30 -31.82
CA ARG A 459 37.70 0.52 -30.73
C ARG A 459 37.39 1.43 -29.55
N ILE A 460 36.11 1.58 -29.21
CA ILE A 460 35.65 2.36 -28.08
C ILE A 460 35.00 1.42 -27.07
N VAL A 461 35.31 1.55 -25.79
CA VAL A 461 34.68 0.75 -24.73
C VAL A 461 33.93 1.69 -23.79
N CYS A 462 32.62 1.50 -23.68
CA CYS A 462 31.78 2.18 -22.70
C CYS A 462 31.66 1.28 -21.46
N PHE A 463 32.40 1.61 -20.40
CA PHE A 463 32.55 0.81 -19.19
C PHE A 463 31.79 1.44 -18.02
N GLY A 464 30.78 0.77 -17.50
CA GLY A 464 30.01 1.39 -16.43
C GLY A 464 28.90 0.56 -15.80
N ASP A 465 27.98 1.28 -15.20
CA ASP A 465 26.83 0.74 -14.50
C ASP A 465 25.57 0.65 -15.39
N GLU A 466 24.39 0.69 -14.76
CA GLU A 466 23.09 0.68 -15.44
C GLU A 466 22.85 1.89 -16.35
N MET A 467 23.45 3.04 -16.06
CA MET A 467 23.34 4.22 -16.91
C MET A 467 24.11 4.03 -18.22
N THR A 468 25.17 3.22 -18.20
CA THR A 468 25.90 2.79 -19.41
C THR A 468 25.19 1.64 -20.11
N SER A 469 24.67 0.66 -19.36
CA SER A 469 23.95 -0.50 -19.89
C SER A 469 22.68 -0.09 -20.67
N CYS A 470 21.94 0.91 -20.16
CA CYS A 470 20.81 1.56 -20.84
C CYS A 470 19.72 0.59 -21.34
N GLY A 471 19.28 -0.33 -20.47
CA GLY A 471 18.18 -1.26 -20.76
C GLY A 471 18.56 -2.45 -21.65
N SER A 472 17.56 -3.24 -22.05
CA SER A 472 17.77 -4.51 -22.76
C SER A 472 17.89 -4.39 -24.29
N ASP A 473 17.42 -3.29 -24.89
CA ASP A 473 17.50 -3.07 -26.34
C ASP A 473 18.83 -2.39 -26.70
N LEU A 474 19.80 -3.19 -27.16
CA LEU A 474 21.12 -2.72 -27.56
C LEU A 474 21.05 -1.57 -28.57
N SER A 475 20.14 -1.67 -29.54
CA SER A 475 20.04 -0.72 -30.66
C SER A 475 19.61 0.68 -30.23
N LYS A 476 18.99 0.79 -29.06
CA LYS A 476 18.50 2.05 -28.48
C LYS A 476 19.37 2.56 -27.34
N SER A 477 20.45 1.86 -26.99
CA SER A 477 21.38 2.33 -25.97
C SER A 477 22.21 3.50 -26.49
N TRP A 478 22.56 4.46 -25.62
CA TRP A 478 23.39 5.60 -26.04
C TRP A 478 24.76 5.18 -26.62
N PRO A 479 25.42 4.07 -26.21
CA PRO A 479 26.65 3.62 -26.87
C PRO A 479 26.43 3.20 -28.33
N ALA A 480 25.29 2.56 -28.64
CA ALA A 480 24.98 2.17 -30.01
C ALA A 480 24.65 3.40 -30.88
N LEU A 481 23.90 4.37 -30.33
CA LEU A 481 23.63 5.64 -31.00
C LEU A 481 24.92 6.46 -31.19
N LEU A 482 25.86 6.40 -30.24
CA LEU A 482 27.17 7.01 -30.36
C LEU A 482 28.01 6.35 -31.46
N GLU A 483 28.00 5.01 -31.57
CA GLU A 483 28.64 4.29 -32.70
C GLU A 483 28.15 4.81 -34.04
N GLN A 484 26.83 4.94 -34.22
CA GLN A 484 26.23 5.45 -35.45
C GLN A 484 26.71 6.87 -35.78
N ARG A 485 26.64 7.80 -34.82
CA ARG A 485 27.06 9.19 -35.07
C ARG A 485 28.55 9.32 -35.33
N LEU A 486 29.38 8.58 -34.61
CA LEU A 486 30.83 8.59 -34.84
C LEU A 486 31.17 7.96 -36.18
N GLN A 487 30.51 6.87 -36.57
CA GLN A 487 30.70 6.23 -37.88
C GLN A 487 30.27 7.16 -39.03
N GLU A 488 29.16 7.88 -38.89
CA GLU A 488 28.70 8.88 -39.86
C GLU A 488 29.69 10.04 -40.00
N ARG A 489 30.22 10.54 -38.88
CA ARG A 489 31.10 11.72 -38.86
C ARG A 489 32.54 11.40 -39.26
N TYR A 490 33.10 10.33 -38.72
CA TYR A 490 34.54 10.02 -38.82
C TYR A 490 34.84 8.74 -39.59
N GLY A 491 33.83 8.01 -40.06
CA GLY A 491 34.02 6.73 -40.74
C GLY A 491 34.83 6.82 -42.04
N GLN A 492 34.79 7.97 -42.71
CA GLN A 492 35.63 8.23 -43.88
C GLN A 492 37.10 8.45 -43.52
N GLU A 493 37.38 8.99 -42.34
CA GLU A 493 38.73 9.34 -41.89
C GLU A 493 39.45 8.15 -41.24
N TYR A 494 38.77 7.47 -40.31
CA TYR A 494 39.37 6.39 -39.53
C TYR A 494 38.88 4.99 -39.90
N GLY A 495 37.93 4.86 -40.82
CA GLY A 495 37.36 3.57 -41.22
C GLY A 495 36.26 3.07 -40.28
N LYS A 496 36.24 1.76 -40.01
CA LYS A 496 35.19 1.13 -39.20
C LYS A 496 35.39 1.44 -37.71
N ILE A 497 34.38 2.04 -37.11
CA ILE A 497 34.33 2.37 -35.68
C ILE A 497 33.39 1.39 -34.99
N ALA A 498 33.83 0.79 -33.89
CA ALA A 498 33.01 -0.07 -33.05
C ALA A 498 33.00 0.44 -31.60
N VAL A 499 31.82 0.48 -31.00
CA VAL A 499 31.58 0.87 -29.61
C VAL A 499 31.03 -0.35 -28.87
N LEU A 500 31.80 -0.82 -27.89
CA LEU A 500 31.39 -1.89 -27.00
C LEU A 500 30.68 -1.33 -25.78
N ASN A 501 29.42 -1.70 -25.58
CA ASN A 501 28.71 -1.45 -24.33
C ASN A 501 29.07 -2.52 -23.28
N ALA A 502 29.99 -2.18 -22.38
CA ALA A 502 30.41 -3.01 -21.25
C ALA A 502 29.73 -2.59 -19.93
N GLY A 503 28.52 -2.03 -19.99
CA GLY A 503 27.71 -1.66 -18.82
C GLY A 503 27.08 -2.86 -18.11
N ILE A 504 27.15 -2.91 -16.77
CA ILE A 504 26.48 -3.92 -15.95
C ILE A 504 25.60 -3.22 -14.89
N PRO A 505 24.29 -3.45 -14.85
CA PRO A 505 23.43 -2.87 -13.83
C PRO A 505 23.86 -3.22 -12.40
N GLY A 506 23.89 -2.22 -11.51
CA GLY A 506 24.34 -2.37 -10.12
C GLY A 506 25.86 -2.52 -9.93
N CYS A 507 26.66 -2.41 -10.99
CA CYS A 507 28.11 -2.49 -10.91
C CYS A 507 28.68 -1.21 -10.30
N THR A 508 29.41 -1.32 -9.18
CA THR A 508 30.12 -0.21 -8.53
C THR A 508 31.54 -0.06 -9.07
N THR A 509 32.22 1.05 -8.79
CA THR A 509 33.64 1.26 -9.15
C THR A 509 34.51 0.09 -8.70
N ARG A 510 34.32 -0.39 -7.46
CA ARG A 510 35.02 -1.55 -6.90
C ARG A 510 34.83 -2.82 -7.73
N LEU A 511 33.62 -3.07 -8.22
CA LEU A 511 33.33 -4.21 -9.09
C LEU A 511 33.88 -4.01 -10.51
N GLY A 512 33.87 -2.77 -11.00
CA GLY A 512 34.56 -2.36 -12.23
C GLY A 512 36.05 -2.74 -12.19
N CYS A 513 36.75 -2.38 -11.11
CA CYS A 513 38.16 -2.75 -10.92
C CYS A 513 38.40 -4.26 -11.02
N ARG A 514 37.49 -5.09 -10.50
CA ARG A 514 37.61 -6.56 -10.54
C ARG A 514 37.43 -7.16 -11.93
N ARG A 515 36.63 -6.54 -12.80
CA ARG A 515 36.35 -7.04 -14.16
C ARG A 515 37.13 -6.34 -15.27
N PHE A 516 37.92 -5.31 -14.95
CA PHE A 516 38.67 -4.51 -15.91
C PHE A 516 39.55 -5.35 -16.86
N ALA A 517 40.23 -6.38 -16.32
CA ALA A 517 41.09 -7.27 -17.09
C ALA A 517 40.34 -8.17 -18.09
N ARG A 518 39.03 -8.35 -17.92
CA ARG A 518 38.16 -9.10 -18.85
C ARG A 518 37.46 -8.17 -19.83
N ASP A 519 36.94 -7.05 -19.33
CA ASP A 519 35.95 -6.23 -20.04
C ASP A 519 36.55 -5.02 -20.76
N VAL A 520 37.81 -4.68 -20.49
CA VAL A 520 38.49 -3.53 -21.09
C VAL A 520 39.81 -3.94 -21.75
N LEU A 521 40.74 -4.54 -20.99
CA LEU A 521 42.09 -4.83 -21.50
C LEU A 521 42.13 -5.64 -22.81
N PRO A 522 41.34 -6.71 -23.01
CA PRO A 522 41.43 -7.52 -24.22
C PRO A 522 41.03 -6.79 -25.50
N PHE A 523 40.38 -5.63 -25.39
CA PHE A 523 39.87 -4.86 -26.52
C PHE A 523 40.82 -3.75 -26.98
N GLU A 524 41.91 -3.50 -26.24
CA GLU A 524 42.88 -2.42 -26.50
C GLU A 524 42.21 -1.15 -27.05
N PRO A 525 41.31 -0.53 -26.26
CA PRO A 525 40.48 0.55 -26.75
C PRO A 525 41.32 1.79 -27.07
N HIS A 526 40.90 2.51 -28.10
CA HIS A 526 41.37 3.86 -28.42
C HIS A 526 40.73 4.92 -27.53
N LEU A 527 39.47 4.68 -27.14
CA LEU A 527 38.73 5.53 -26.22
C LEU A 527 37.98 4.68 -25.20
N LEU A 528 38.20 4.95 -23.92
CA LEU A 528 37.49 4.36 -22.81
C LEU A 528 36.55 5.41 -22.20
N ILE A 529 35.23 5.18 -22.27
CA ILE A 529 34.22 6.04 -21.65
C ILE A 529 33.74 5.39 -20.35
N VAL A 530 33.85 6.06 -19.21
CA VAL A 530 33.64 5.43 -17.88
C VAL A 530 32.65 6.17 -16.99
N SER A 531 31.74 5.42 -16.35
CA SER A 531 30.98 5.89 -15.19
C SER A 531 30.38 4.76 -14.36
N PHE A 532 30.56 4.87 -13.04
CA PHE A 532 29.93 4.02 -12.02
C PHE A 532 29.24 4.86 -10.92
N ALA A 533 29.17 6.18 -11.13
CA ALA A 533 28.79 7.13 -10.10
C ALA A 533 27.35 6.91 -9.61
N PHE A 534 26.48 6.35 -10.46
CA PHE A 534 25.10 6.07 -10.07
C PHE A 534 25.03 4.83 -9.16
N SER A 535 25.64 3.72 -9.54
CA SER A 535 25.64 2.51 -8.69
C SER A 535 26.46 2.66 -7.41
N ASP A 536 27.53 3.46 -7.41
CA ASP A 536 28.31 3.78 -6.20
C ASP A 536 27.49 4.49 -5.10
N THR A 537 26.41 5.14 -5.51
CA THR A 537 25.56 5.98 -4.65
C THR A 537 24.14 5.47 -4.52
N ARG A 538 23.76 4.46 -5.30
CA ARG A 538 22.46 3.80 -5.25
C ARG A 538 22.37 2.90 -4.02
N MET A 539 21.82 3.44 -2.94
CA MET A 539 21.66 2.73 -1.67
C MET A 539 20.34 1.97 -1.61
N GLN A 540 20.39 0.64 -1.51
CA GLN A 540 19.20 -0.22 -1.45
C GLN A 540 18.55 -0.34 -0.06
N HIS A 541 19.10 0.25 1.02
CA HIS A 541 18.57 0.06 2.37
C HIS A 541 18.69 1.32 3.25
N HIS A 542 17.53 1.90 3.61
CA HIS A 542 17.33 3.08 4.46
C HIS A 542 17.98 3.04 5.86
N GLU A 543 18.48 1.89 6.33
CA GLU A 543 19.10 1.76 7.67
C GLU A 543 20.55 2.30 7.74
N SER A 544 21.22 2.50 6.61
CA SER A 544 22.67 2.79 6.58
C SER A 544 23.06 4.27 6.52
N LEU A 545 22.11 5.19 6.32
CA LEU A 545 22.35 6.63 6.19
C LEU A 545 22.25 7.38 7.53
N LYS A 546 22.95 6.91 8.57
CA LYS A 546 23.32 7.83 9.65
C LYS A 546 24.40 8.76 9.12
N LYS A 547 24.27 10.09 9.34
CA LYS A 547 25.27 11.11 8.93
C LYS A 547 26.70 10.71 9.31
N GLU A 548 26.84 10.01 10.43
CA GLU A 548 28.09 9.50 11.00
C GLU A 548 28.89 8.59 10.05
N ASN A 549 28.23 7.88 9.12
CA ASN A 549 28.90 6.93 8.21
C ASN A 549 29.20 7.52 6.82
N MET A 550 28.62 8.68 6.45
CA MET A 550 28.70 9.21 5.08
C MET A 550 30.15 9.55 4.67
N ALA A 551 30.95 10.09 5.59
CA ALA A 551 32.34 10.45 5.32
C ALA A 551 33.20 9.21 5.03
N GLU A 552 33.06 8.14 5.83
CA GLU A 552 33.77 6.88 5.63
C GLU A 552 33.35 6.19 4.31
N HIS A 553 32.08 6.30 3.92
CA HIS A 553 31.61 5.83 2.62
C HIS A 553 32.26 6.62 1.47
N LEU A 554 32.30 7.95 1.53
CA LEU A 554 32.96 8.78 0.51
C LEU A 554 34.47 8.52 0.43
N GLU A 555 35.12 8.24 1.56
CA GLU A 555 36.54 7.89 1.60
C GLU A 555 36.81 6.55 0.92
N ARG A 556 35.97 5.52 1.14
CA ARG A 556 36.07 4.23 0.42
C ARG A 556 35.84 4.40 -1.07
N LEU A 557 34.82 5.16 -1.47
CA LEU A 557 34.58 5.47 -2.89
C LEU A 557 35.74 6.26 -3.51
N SER A 558 36.42 7.11 -2.72
CA SER A 558 37.67 7.75 -3.11
C SER A 558 38.73 6.70 -3.47
N ALA A 559 38.99 5.76 -2.57
CA ALA A 559 40.03 4.75 -2.73
C ALA A 559 39.73 3.82 -3.90
N ASP A 560 38.45 3.44 -4.08
CA ASP A 560 38.00 2.63 -5.21
C ASP A 560 38.28 3.36 -6.55
N PHE A 561 38.05 4.68 -6.61
CA PHE A 561 38.37 5.49 -7.80
C PHE A 561 39.87 5.58 -8.06
N ASP A 562 40.70 5.71 -7.02
CA ASP A 562 42.16 5.73 -7.16
C ASP A 562 42.68 4.39 -7.69
N GLN A 563 42.09 3.29 -7.22
CA GLN A 563 42.38 1.96 -7.75
C GLN A 563 42.03 1.85 -9.24
N MET A 564 40.89 2.40 -9.67
CA MET A 564 40.54 2.42 -11.09
C MET A 564 41.53 3.24 -11.93
N CYS A 565 41.93 4.42 -11.45
CA CYS A 565 42.92 5.25 -12.14
C CYS A 565 44.26 4.52 -12.28
N ALA A 566 44.65 3.70 -11.29
CA ALA A 566 45.84 2.86 -11.40
C ALA A 566 45.71 1.78 -12.49
N LEU A 567 44.51 1.24 -12.73
CA LEU A 567 44.25 0.28 -13.81
C LEU A 567 44.34 0.93 -15.20
N PHE A 568 43.98 2.21 -15.33
CA PHE A 568 44.06 2.91 -16.62
C PHE A 568 45.49 3.02 -17.13
N LYS A 569 46.49 2.98 -16.24
CA LYS A 569 47.91 2.93 -16.61
C LYS A 569 48.31 1.63 -17.32
N GLN A 570 47.47 0.60 -17.30
CA GLN A 570 47.68 -0.65 -18.02
C GLN A 570 47.13 -0.60 -19.46
N LEU A 571 46.39 0.45 -19.81
CA LEU A 571 45.89 0.63 -21.16
C LEU A 571 47.01 1.03 -22.11
N PRO A 572 46.85 0.79 -23.42
CA PRO A 572 47.77 1.30 -24.42
C PRO A 572 47.97 2.81 -24.30
N THR A 573 49.17 3.32 -24.63
CA THR A 573 49.51 4.75 -24.49
C THR A 573 48.66 5.67 -25.37
N TYR A 574 48.14 5.13 -26.48
CA TYR A 574 47.21 5.84 -27.37
C TYR A 574 45.79 5.92 -26.83
N CYS A 575 45.43 5.11 -25.82
CA CYS A 575 44.09 5.09 -25.25
C CYS A 575 43.82 6.39 -24.50
N ARG A 576 42.72 7.08 -24.87
CA ARG A 576 42.19 8.23 -24.12
C ARG A 576 41.04 7.78 -23.22
N SER A 577 40.87 8.45 -22.09
CA SER A 577 39.82 8.17 -21.12
C SER A 577 38.89 9.37 -20.97
N LEU A 578 37.58 9.13 -21.09
CA LEU A 578 36.52 10.11 -20.91
C LEU A 578 35.62 9.68 -19.74
N PHE A 579 35.51 10.52 -18.73
CA PHE A 579 34.58 10.26 -17.63
C PHE A 579 33.25 10.94 -17.89
N TRP A 580 32.17 10.36 -17.37
CA TRP A 580 30.86 11.01 -17.43
C TRP A 580 30.11 10.92 -16.10
N LEU A 581 29.52 12.03 -15.70
CA LEU A 581 28.76 12.14 -14.45
C LEU A 581 27.26 12.17 -14.79
N PRO A 582 26.54 11.05 -14.58
CA PRO A 582 25.09 11.03 -14.77
C PRO A 582 24.39 12.00 -13.84
N ASN A 583 23.25 12.51 -14.29
CA ASN A 583 22.33 13.29 -13.47
C ASN A 583 20.94 12.65 -13.48
N PRO A 584 20.67 11.64 -12.63
CA PRO A 584 19.30 11.19 -12.41
C PRO A 584 18.43 12.33 -11.87
N VAL A 585 17.15 12.35 -12.22
CA VAL A 585 16.16 13.26 -11.64
C VAL A 585 15.83 12.77 -10.22
N PHE A 586 16.68 13.18 -9.28
CA PHE A 586 16.66 13.02 -7.82
C PHE A 586 16.13 11.69 -7.24
N PRO A 587 16.91 11.01 -6.37
CA PRO A 587 16.46 9.76 -5.73
C PRO A 587 15.17 9.98 -4.93
N GLN A 588 14.20 9.09 -5.15
CA GLN A 588 12.87 9.14 -4.52
C GLN A 588 12.89 8.37 -3.19
N GLN A 589 12.25 8.90 -2.15
CA GLN A 589 12.24 8.29 -0.80
C GLN A 589 11.72 6.84 -0.78
N ASP A 590 10.88 6.45 -1.73
CA ASP A 590 10.22 5.14 -1.68
C ASP A 590 10.97 4.06 -2.48
N GLY A 591 12.02 4.40 -3.26
CA GLY A 591 12.75 3.45 -4.11
C GLY A 591 11.90 2.74 -5.20
N ILE A 592 10.59 2.95 -5.21
CA ILE A 592 9.62 2.36 -6.14
C ILE A 592 9.53 3.25 -7.37
N ILE A 593 9.73 2.65 -8.55
CA ILE A 593 9.37 3.26 -9.83
C ILE A 593 7.84 3.37 -9.86
N THR A 594 7.32 4.49 -9.35
CA THR A 594 5.90 4.83 -9.50
C THR A 594 5.72 5.51 -10.86
N PRO A 595 4.59 5.26 -11.56
CA PRO A 595 4.25 5.99 -12.79
C PRO A 595 4.28 7.52 -12.58
N ASP A 596 3.97 7.95 -11.35
CA ASP A 596 3.84 9.34 -10.93
C ASP A 596 5.14 9.93 -10.37
N TRP A 597 6.31 9.37 -10.70
CA TRP A 597 7.60 9.89 -10.25
C TRP A 597 7.84 11.37 -10.62
N ARG A 598 7.14 11.87 -11.66
CA ARG A 598 7.15 13.29 -12.05
C ARG A 598 6.32 14.19 -11.13
N GLU A 599 5.36 13.61 -10.41
CA GLU A 599 4.46 14.29 -9.47
C GLU A 599 4.88 14.07 -8.02
N ASN A 600 5.75 13.09 -7.76
CA ASN A 600 6.25 12.78 -6.43
C ASN A 600 7.24 13.86 -5.93
N GLY A 601 6.77 14.74 -5.05
CA GLY A 601 7.57 15.79 -4.42
C GLY A 601 8.46 15.32 -3.26
N ARG A 602 8.52 14.02 -2.96
CA ARG A 602 9.28 13.47 -1.81
C ARG A 602 10.69 13.07 -2.22
N ILE A 603 11.54 14.07 -2.40
CA ILE A 603 12.97 13.90 -2.66
C ILE A 603 13.64 13.31 -1.41
N ASP A 604 14.50 12.31 -1.59
CA ASP A 604 15.43 11.88 -0.53
C ASP A 604 16.60 12.85 -0.48
N GLU A 605 16.51 13.83 0.43
CA GLU A 605 17.54 14.85 0.61
C GLU A 605 18.90 14.26 1.03
N ASN A 606 18.91 13.17 1.79
CA ASN A 606 20.16 12.55 2.25
C ASN A 606 20.85 11.83 1.09
N ALA A 607 20.10 11.03 0.32
CA ALA A 607 20.62 10.37 -0.87
C ALA A 607 21.06 11.40 -1.93
N ARG A 608 20.29 12.49 -2.11
CA ARG A 608 20.69 13.61 -2.98
C ARG A 608 22.01 14.23 -2.51
N ASN A 609 22.14 14.61 -1.24
CA ASN A 609 23.34 15.24 -0.71
C ASN A 609 24.56 14.31 -0.81
N PHE A 610 24.37 13.00 -0.59
CA PHE A 610 25.43 12.00 -0.76
C PHE A 610 25.88 11.89 -2.22
N PHE A 611 24.93 11.77 -3.14
CA PHE A 611 25.19 11.71 -4.58
C PHE A 611 25.97 12.95 -5.04
N GLU A 612 25.53 14.14 -4.63
CA GLU A 612 26.22 15.39 -4.94
C GLU A 612 27.63 15.46 -4.37
N ALA A 613 27.84 14.97 -3.15
CA ALA A 613 29.17 14.92 -2.56
C ALA A 613 30.10 14.00 -3.35
N HIS A 614 29.62 12.83 -3.75
CA HIS A 614 30.38 11.88 -4.56
C HIS A 614 30.70 12.44 -5.96
N LEU A 615 29.73 13.05 -6.64
CA LEU A 615 29.98 13.70 -7.94
C LEU A 615 31.00 14.84 -7.84
N ARG A 616 30.95 15.66 -6.78
CA ARG A 616 31.95 16.71 -6.52
C ARG A 616 33.35 16.11 -6.37
N GLN A 617 33.47 14.99 -5.66
CA GLN A 617 34.72 14.28 -5.45
C GLN A 617 35.29 13.71 -6.75
N ILE A 618 34.48 13.02 -7.55
CA ILE A 618 34.94 12.52 -8.87
C ILE A 618 35.36 13.68 -9.76
N ARG A 619 34.57 14.77 -9.83
CA ARG A 619 34.91 15.96 -10.62
C ARG A 619 36.27 16.54 -10.21
N GLN A 620 36.55 16.61 -8.91
CA GLN A 620 37.85 17.08 -8.41
C GLN A 620 38.98 16.14 -8.82
N LYS A 621 38.79 14.82 -8.71
CA LYS A 621 39.81 13.84 -9.11
C LYS A 621 40.09 13.85 -10.60
N CYS A 622 39.06 13.89 -11.44
CA CYS A 622 39.21 14.01 -12.89
C CYS A 622 39.98 15.29 -13.26
N ARG A 623 39.71 16.41 -12.60
CA ARG A 623 40.47 17.66 -12.81
C ARG A 623 41.94 17.51 -12.41
N ASN A 624 42.23 16.87 -11.28
CA ASN A 624 43.61 16.67 -10.81
C ASN A 624 44.43 15.78 -11.77
N GLU A 625 43.79 14.72 -12.30
CA GLU A 625 44.41 13.80 -13.27
C GLU A 625 44.28 14.28 -14.73
N SER A 626 43.70 15.47 -14.95
CA SER A 626 43.44 16.05 -16.29
C SER A 626 42.62 15.16 -17.22
N PHE A 627 41.67 14.40 -16.67
CA PHE A 627 40.72 13.62 -17.46
C PHE A 627 39.57 14.49 -17.98
N PRO A 628 39.27 14.42 -19.30
CA PRO A 628 38.04 14.94 -19.89
C PRO A 628 36.78 14.43 -19.17
N LEU A 629 35.79 15.30 -19.02
CA LEU A 629 34.59 15.02 -18.23
C LEU A 629 33.32 15.56 -18.89
N VAL A 630 32.34 14.68 -19.12
CA VAL A 630 30.97 15.07 -19.46
C VAL A 630 30.15 15.20 -18.17
N ASP A 631 29.80 16.43 -17.79
CA ASP A 631 29.01 16.70 -16.59
C ASP A 631 27.52 16.82 -16.92
N GLY A 632 26.80 15.71 -16.79
CA GLY A 632 25.36 15.67 -17.08
C GLY A 632 24.57 16.66 -16.23
N ARG A 633 25.00 16.97 -15.00
CA ARG A 633 24.28 17.93 -14.15
C ARG A 633 24.35 19.35 -14.69
N ALA A 634 25.54 19.81 -15.06
CA ALA A 634 25.70 21.15 -15.64
C ALA A 634 24.83 21.30 -16.90
N LEU A 635 24.78 20.25 -17.73
CA LEU A 635 24.01 20.24 -18.97
C LEU A 635 22.49 20.19 -18.73
N PHE A 636 22.03 19.53 -17.67
CA PHE A 636 20.63 19.55 -17.22
C PHE A 636 20.23 20.90 -16.62
N GLU A 637 21.09 21.54 -15.84
CA GLU A 637 20.83 22.86 -15.25
C GLU A 637 20.70 23.94 -16.34
N ILE A 638 21.52 23.89 -17.39
CA ILE A 638 21.43 24.77 -18.56
C ILE A 638 20.07 24.62 -19.28
N ALA A 639 19.56 23.38 -19.39
CA ALA A 639 18.29 23.11 -20.07
C ALA A 639 17.05 23.48 -19.23
N GLY A 640 17.20 23.58 -17.91
CA GLY A 640 16.12 23.80 -16.95
C GLY A 640 15.42 22.50 -16.52
N MET A 641 15.05 22.42 -15.24
CA MET A 641 14.52 21.20 -14.59
C MET A 641 13.28 20.60 -15.30
N GLN A 642 12.36 21.43 -15.80
CA GLN A 642 11.18 20.96 -16.52
C GLN A 642 11.51 20.27 -17.85
N ASN A 643 12.52 20.76 -18.57
CA ASN A 643 12.96 20.15 -19.83
C ASN A 643 13.76 18.86 -19.56
N ALA A 644 14.61 18.87 -18.54
CA ALA A 644 15.30 17.69 -18.06
C ALA A 644 14.32 16.55 -17.73
N MET A 645 13.21 16.82 -17.02
CA MET A 645 12.19 15.81 -16.71
C MET A 645 11.51 15.21 -17.95
N ARG A 646 11.45 15.94 -19.07
CA ARG A 646 10.90 15.45 -20.34
C ARG A 646 11.85 14.53 -21.08
N TRP A 647 13.14 14.56 -20.77
CA TRP A 647 14.16 13.70 -21.39
C TRP A 647 14.30 12.35 -20.69
N MET A 648 13.54 12.14 -19.63
CA MET A 648 13.66 10.97 -18.78
C MET A 648 12.41 10.10 -18.93
N GLU A 649 12.60 8.78 -19.03
CA GLU A 649 11.52 7.80 -19.02
C GLU A 649 11.02 7.58 -17.58
N ASN A 650 11.98 7.35 -16.68
CA ASN A 650 11.81 7.27 -15.23
C ASN A 650 12.79 8.21 -14.51
N TRP A 651 12.81 8.20 -13.19
CA TRP A 651 13.63 9.13 -12.40
C TRP A 651 15.15 9.03 -12.64
N PHE A 652 15.67 7.98 -13.30
CA PHE A 652 17.11 7.86 -13.59
C PHE A 652 17.43 7.48 -15.03
N GLN A 653 16.53 6.84 -15.78
CA GLN A 653 16.78 6.44 -17.17
C GLN A 653 16.27 7.48 -18.17
N PRO A 654 17.10 7.86 -19.16
CA PRO A 654 16.68 8.73 -20.24
C PRO A 654 15.71 8.00 -21.19
N ASN A 655 14.76 8.74 -21.77
CA ASN A 655 13.98 8.29 -22.91
C ASN A 655 14.73 8.57 -24.23
N GLU A 656 14.10 8.29 -25.37
CA GLU A 656 14.70 8.49 -26.71
C GLU A 656 15.23 9.92 -26.95
N ILE A 657 14.53 10.95 -26.45
CA ILE A 657 14.97 12.35 -26.57
C ILE A 657 16.21 12.57 -25.70
N GLY A 658 16.18 12.10 -24.45
CA GLY A 658 17.32 12.21 -23.53
C GLY A 658 18.56 11.50 -24.05
N LEU A 659 18.40 10.30 -24.60
CA LEU A 659 19.49 9.52 -25.19
C LEU A 659 20.16 10.28 -26.34
N ASN A 660 19.38 10.86 -27.24
CA ASN A 660 19.91 11.68 -28.34
C ASN A 660 20.68 12.91 -27.86
N ASN A 661 20.27 13.52 -26.75
CA ASN A 661 21.00 14.63 -26.13
C ASN A 661 22.31 14.15 -25.50
N PHE A 662 22.29 13.02 -24.78
CA PHE A 662 23.48 12.47 -24.14
C PHE A 662 24.54 12.14 -25.18
N VAL A 663 24.14 11.48 -26.27
CA VAL A 663 25.03 11.18 -27.41
C VAL A 663 25.65 12.46 -27.97
N GLY A 664 24.85 13.52 -28.14
CA GLY A 664 25.38 14.81 -28.60
C GLY A 664 26.41 15.42 -27.65
N TRP A 665 26.25 15.25 -26.34
CA TRP A 665 27.23 15.73 -25.36
C TRP A 665 28.53 14.94 -25.41
N PHE A 666 28.45 13.61 -25.54
CA PHE A 666 29.63 12.76 -25.73
C PHE A 666 30.36 13.12 -27.02
N GLU A 667 29.64 13.20 -28.14
CA GLU A 667 30.17 13.56 -29.46
C GLU A 667 30.88 14.92 -29.44
N ASN A 668 30.25 15.94 -28.83
CA ASN A 668 30.83 17.28 -28.71
C ASN A 668 32.11 17.27 -27.86
N THR A 669 32.13 16.53 -26.76
CA THR A 669 33.32 16.45 -25.89
C THR A 669 34.45 15.68 -26.56
N ILE A 670 34.13 14.57 -27.23
CA ILE A 670 35.09 13.80 -28.01
C ILE A 670 35.73 14.68 -29.09
N GLN A 671 34.94 15.53 -29.74
CA GLN A 671 35.42 16.47 -30.73
C GLN A 671 36.27 17.59 -30.11
N SER A 672 35.78 18.26 -29.05
CA SER A 672 36.47 19.42 -28.48
C SER A 672 37.81 19.05 -27.84
N GLU A 673 37.89 17.86 -27.26
CA GLU A 673 39.08 17.32 -26.59
C GLU A 673 39.93 16.44 -27.53
N ASN A 674 39.55 16.31 -28.81
CA ASN A 674 40.25 15.51 -29.83
C ASN A 674 40.58 14.06 -29.40
N LEU A 675 39.62 13.38 -28.75
CA LEU A 675 39.89 12.09 -28.09
C LEU A 675 40.12 10.90 -29.02
N LEU A 676 39.86 11.06 -30.32
CA LEU A 676 40.08 10.02 -31.33
C LEU A 676 41.42 10.14 -32.06
N GLN A 677 42.19 11.22 -31.86
CA GLN A 677 43.48 11.43 -32.55
C GLN A 677 44.52 10.35 -32.26
N GLY A 678 44.50 9.75 -31.05
CA GLY A 678 45.43 8.68 -30.68
C GLY A 678 45.34 7.44 -31.57
N ALA A 679 44.26 7.30 -32.35
CA ALA A 679 44.10 6.18 -33.27
C ALA A 679 44.97 6.25 -34.54
N GLN A 680 45.64 7.37 -34.78
CA GLN A 680 46.65 7.46 -35.84
C GLN A 680 48.07 7.12 -35.34
N GLU A 681 48.23 6.86 -34.03
CA GLU A 681 49.51 6.57 -33.37
C GLU A 681 49.78 5.06 -33.17
N GLU A 682 48.96 4.16 -33.77
CA GLU A 682 49.12 2.68 -33.74
C GLU A 682 50.45 2.19 -34.33
#